data_AF-A0A6B1CTR5-F1
#
_entry.id   AF-A0A6B1CTR5-F1
#
_cell.length_a   1.000
_cell.length_b   1.000
_cell.length_c   1.000
_cell.angle_alpha   90.00
_cell.angle_beta   90.00
_cell.angle_gamma   90.00
#
_symmetry.space_group_name_H-M   'P 1'
#
loop_
_entity.id
_entity.type
_entity.pdbx_description
1 polymer ?
#
loop_
_entity_poly.entity_id
_entity_poly.type
_entity_poly.pdbx_seq_one_letter_code
_entity_poly.pdbx_strand_id
1 'polypeptide(L)'
;MRFARAHFQQGISLLETRFGGGFSCRDCRVVGTANCKRTVFADEVDFSATQFSGAAFFQQTDFGGETTFERTQFEDATYFDQTEFARSTSFQDAFFADLASFKGAAWQSTVSFAGARFGEDALFAQSRFAGAAVFTAAYFRSAAHFERADFSATASFRRIVFAGPARFGDAHFRTSAFFVDSRFKQEAAFAGVTFAQPFRPDAHFSVAPDLADVTAPSIDLTKPEAKARSVPLPDTTDPSCNPIQLVDITQAAGIDFKHYNGFSGEYYYVETFGSGAAFLDVDGDGWLDLYLVNGAPLIGERPDPIPTNRLYHNIGTGRFADVTAASGAGHTGYGMGCAAADYDGDGDVDLYVTNVGPNLLLRNEGGGRFADATAAVGGADARWGTSCGFLDYDLDGDLDLYATNYVEFDPQNNIVCAEGGIRSYCEPKFYEPVGDVLYRNEDGQFRDVTLEMGIIHKGRGLGVAFADYDLDGDTDVYVANDGTMNFLYQNQGNHFAEVGLYAGGRYNEDGLAEAGMGVEFGDWDNDGLQDIFVTNFAQETNTLYGNDGQGQFYDITQRAGLAEYSYKPLGFGTNFFDYDNDGDLDLFVANGHVMDKITQVHPDHAYPQPNQVLCNQRGSRFVDVSARLGSALAVAAVSRASATADYDNDGDLDLLVTNVAAVPNLLRNDGGNRQHWLTIQLGNTAQHARVAVTAGGQRQVKERQSGGSYLASSDPRLHFGLGEATEATVEIRWPDGTLQTMEGVAANQILHIIQSKP
;
A
#
# COMPACT_ATOMS: atom_id res chain seq x y z
N MET A 1 12.33 37.62 -23.20
CA MET A 1 11.31 38.68 -22.96
C MET A 1 10.31 38.16 -21.94
N ARG A 2 10.03 38.88 -20.85
CA ARG A 2 9.16 38.37 -19.77
C ARG A 2 8.05 39.36 -19.48
N PHE A 3 6.82 38.87 -19.50
CA PHE A 3 5.60 39.59 -19.14
C PHE A 3 4.92 38.84 -18.00
N ALA A 4 4.55 39.55 -16.95
CA ALA A 4 3.80 38.99 -15.83
C ALA A 4 2.55 39.84 -15.62
N ARG A 5 1.37 39.22 -15.54
CA ARG A 5 0.08 39.90 -15.34
C ARG A 5 -0.24 40.97 -16.40
N ALA A 6 0.29 40.79 -17.61
CA ALA A 6 0.13 41.73 -18.70
C ALA A 6 -1.22 41.56 -19.41
N HIS A 7 -1.84 42.66 -19.82
CA HIS A 7 -3.12 42.68 -20.53
C HIS A 7 -2.95 43.21 -21.97
N PHE A 8 -3.05 42.33 -22.96
CA PHE A 8 -2.92 42.65 -24.38
C PHE A 8 -4.30 42.84 -25.02
N GLN A 9 -4.84 44.05 -24.92
CA GLN A 9 -6.18 44.38 -25.43
C GLN A 9 -6.32 44.19 -26.94
N GLN A 10 -5.30 44.53 -27.72
CA GLN A 10 -5.30 44.37 -29.19
C GLN A 10 -4.78 43.00 -29.66
N GLY A 11 -4.47 42.09 -28.73
CA GLY A 11 -3.83 40.81 -29.04
C GLY A 11 -2.31 40.90 -29.14
N ILE A 12 -1.70 39.84 -29.64
CA ILE A 12 -0.25 39.71 -29.84
C ILE A 12 -0.05 39.37 -31.33
N SER A 13 0.81 40.09 -32.04
CA SER A 13 1.12 39.78 -33.45
C SER A 13 2.63 39.74 -33.64
N LEU A 14 3.15 38.54 -33.88
CA LEU A 14 4.55 38.21 -34.06
C LEU A 14 4.70 37.55 -35.42
N LEU A 15 5.16 38.31 -36.42
CA LEU A 15 5.31 37.82 -37.79
C LEU A 15 6.80 37.79 -38.15
N GLU A 16 7.29 36.66 -38.65
CA GLU A 16 8.71 36.49 -39.04
C GLU A 16 9.70 36.89 -37.93
N THR A 17 9.30 36.70 -36.67
CA THR A 17 10.05 37.23 -35.52
C THR A 17 10.93 36.14 -34.91
N ARG A 18 12.16 36.48 -34.50
CA ARG A 18 13.03 35.57 -33.76
C ARG A 18 13.36 36.13 -32.38
N PHE A 19 13.11 35.34 -31.34
CA PHE A 19 13.54 35.60 -29.97
C PHE A 19 14.76 34.74 -29.65
N GLY A 20 15.87 35.39 -29.31
CA GLY A 20 17.13 34.72 -28.99
C GLY A 20 17.31 34.31 -27.53
N GLY A 21 16.35 34.63 -26.65
CA GLY A 21 16.37 34.23 -25.24
C GLY A 21 14.94 34.06 -24.71
N GLY A 22 14.80 33.38 -23.57
CA GLY A 22 13.51 32.87 -23.09
C GLY A 22 12.35 33.86 -23.13
N PHE A 23 11.19 33.41 -23.58
CA PHE A 23 9.94 34.18 -23.68
C PHE A 23 8.96 33.71 -22.60
N SER A 24 8.42 34.63 -21.81
CA SER A 24 7.45 34.27 -20.78
C SER A 24 6.30 35.26 -20.77
N CYS A 25 5.08 34.73 -20.74
CA CYS A 25 3.86 35.42 -20.40
C CYS A 25 3.19 34.63 -19.29
N ARG A 26 3.39 35.00 -18.02
CA ARG A 26 2.70 34.37 -16.89
C ARG A 26 1.56 35.22 -16.40
N ASP A 27 0.44 34.59 -16.05
CA ASP A 27 -0.79 35.27 -15.61
C ASP A 27 -1.27 36.34 -16.61
N CYS A 28 -0.93 36.20 -17.90
CA CYS A 28 -1.27 37.17 -18.92
C CYS A 28 -2.73 37.04 -19.37
N ARG A 29 -3.30 38.13 -19.88
CA ARG A 29 -4.56 38.09 -20.62
C ARG A 29 -4.39 38.69 -22.02
N VAL A 30 -4.64 37.88 -23.04
CA VAL A 30 -4.56 38.26 -24.46
C VAL A 30 -5.98 38.32 -24.99
N VAL A 31 -6.53 39.53 -25.11
CA VAL A 31 -7.94 39.74 -25.44
C VAL A 31 -8.19 39.67 -26.94
N GLY A 32 -7.37 40.37 -27.73
CA GLY A 32 -7.37 40.24 -29.18
C GLY A 32 -6.66 38.97 -29.64
N THR A 33 -6.70 38.68 -30.95
CA THR A 33 -6.03 37.53 -31.56
C THR A 33 -4.54 37.46 -31.21
N ALA A 34 -4.06 36.28 -30.80
CA ALA A 34 -2.64 35.98 -30.75
C ALA A 34 -2.21 35.36 -32.08
N ASN A 35 -1.27 35.97 -32.79
CA ASN A 35 -0.82 35.53 -34.10
C ASN A 35 0.71 35.47 -34.14
N CYS A 36 1.24 34.27 -33.93
CA CYS A 36 2.64 33.92 -34.08
C CYS A 36 2.80 33.17 -35.40
N LYS A 37 3.37 33.83 -36.42
CA LYS A 37 3.56 33.23 -37.74
C LYS A 37 5.01 33.32 -38.18
N ARG A 38 5.61 32.19 -38.53
CA ARG A 38 7.04 32.07 -38.85
C ARG A 38 7.91 32.64 -37.73
N THR A 39 7.49 32.37 -36.49
CA THR A 39 8.13 32.88 -35.29
C THR A 39 9.08 31.83 -34.74
N VAL A 40 10.26 32.24 -34.29
CA VAL A 40 11.24 31.34 -33.66
C VAL A 40 11.46 31.78 -32.23
N PHE A 41 11.12 30.94 -31.27
CA PHE A 41 11.51 31.06 -29.88
C PHE A 41 12.70 30.13 -29.65
N ALA A 42 13.93 30.67 -29.69
CA ALA A 42 15.14 29.83 -29.66
C ALA A 42 15.43 29.17 -28.30
N ASP A 43 14.69 29.55 -27.26
CA ASP A 43 14.94 29.25 -25.85
C ASP A 43 13.57 29.04 -25.14
N GLU A 44 13.58 28.80 -23.83
CA GLU A 44 12.39 28.45 -23.04
C GLU A 44 11.19 29.38 -23.27
N VAL A 45 10.00 28.79 -23.35
CA VAL A 45 8.73 29.50 -23.49
C VAL A 45 7.74 29.12 -22.40
N ASP A 46 7.22 30.11 -21.69
CA ASP A 46 6.28 29.88 -20.58
C ASP A 46 5.02 30.73 -20.75
N PHE A 47 3.88 30.07 -20.96
CA PHE A 47 2.53 30.66 -21.03
C PHE A 47 1.66 30.30 -19.82
N SER A 48 2.26 29.90 -18.69
CA SER A 48 1.53 29.46 -17.50
C SER A 48 0.49 30.49 -17.04
N ALA A 49 -0.72 30.02 -16.73
CA ALA A 49 -1.87 30.82 -16.30
C ALA A 49 -2.25 31.96 -17.28
N THR A 50 -1.84 31.85 -18.55
CA THR A 50 -2.26 32.82 -19.59
C THR A 50 -3.66 32.52 -20.08
N GLN A 51 -4.47 33.56 -20.26
CA GLN A 51 -5.80 33.51 -20.86
C GLN A 51 -5.76 34.15 -22.25
N PHE A 52 -5.93 33.34 -23.29
CA PHE A 52 -6.16 33.77 -24.67
C PHE A 52 -7.68 33.84 -24.90
N SER A 53 -8.25 35.05 -24.77
CA SER A 53 -9.68 35.26 -24.98
C SER A 53 -10.07 35.36 -26.46
N GLY A 54 -9.12 35.65 -27.35
CA GLY A 54 -9.30 35.59 -28.80
C GLY A 54 -8.43 34.49 -29.42
N ALA A 55 -8.75 34.10 -30.67
CA ALA A 55 -8.08 33.01 -31.36
C ALA A 55 -6.53 33.08 -31.29
N ALA A 56 -5.90 31.93 -31.10
CA ALA A 56 -4.45 31.79 -30.99
C ALA A 56 -3.89 31.01 -32.17
N PHE A 57 -3.05 31.66 -32.97
CA PHE A 57 -2.41 31.09 -34.15
C PHE A 57 -0.91 30.97 -33.90
N PHE A 58 -0.41 29.74 -33.85
CA PHE A 58 1.00 29.38 -33.92
C PHE A 58 1.20 28.67 -35.27
N GLN A 59 1.63 29.42 -36.29
CA GLN A 59 1.74 28.95 -37.66
C GLN A 59 3.20 28.96 -38.09
N GLN A 60 3.76 27.80 -38.44
CA GLN A 60 5.19 27.67 -38.77
C GLN A 60 6.07 28.23 -37.64
N THR A 61 5.63 28.03 -36.40
CA THR A 61 6.34 28.51 -35.21
C THR A 61 7.30 27.43 -34.72
N ASP A 62 8.50 27.84 -34.33
CA ASP A 62 9.55 26.96 -33.80
C ASP A 62 9.79 27.30 -32.33
N PHE A 63 9.51 26.33 -31.45
CA PHE A 63 9.81 26.36 -30.03
C PHE A 63 11.07 25.53 -29.77
N GLY A 64 12.22 26.22 -29.74
CA GLY A 64 13.54 25.63 -29.61
C GLY A 64 13.90 25.19 -28.18
N GLY A 65 13.28 25.80 -27.16
CA GLY A 65 13.45 25.45 -25.74
C GLY A 65 12.24 24.72 -25.15
N GLU A 66 12.29 24.43 -23.85
CA GLU A 66 11.16 23.83 -23.13
C GLU A 66 9.95 24.77 -23.20
N THR A 67 8.76 24.20 -23.37
CA THR A 67 7.53 25.00 -23.58
C THR A 67 6.42 24.60 -22.63
N THR A 68 5.89 25.56 -21.89
CA THR A 68 4.90 25.31 -20.83
C THR A 68 3.60 26.08 -21.07
N PHE A 69 2.47 25.37 -21.01
CA PHE A 69 1.10 25.86 -21.07
C PHE A 69 0.30 25.40 -19.82
N GLU A 70 0.88 25.56 -18.64
CA GLU A 70 0.26 25.17 -17.37
C GLU A 70 -0.94 26.07 -17.02
N ARG A 71 -2.13 25.50 -16.80
CA ARG A 71 -3.37 26.23 -16.50
C ARG A 71 -3.69 27.33 -17.53
N THR A 72 -3.18 27.20 -18.76
CA THR A 72 -3.45 28.13 -19.84
C THR A 72 -4.88 27.94 -20.34
N GLN A 73 -5.59 29.04 -20.57
CA GLN A 73 -6.96 29.03 -21.08
C GLN A 73 -6.98 29.59 -22.50
N PHE A 74 -7.42 28.78 -23.46
CA PHE A 74 -7.73 29.18 -24.82
C PHE A 74 -9.24 29.23 -24.98
N GLU A 75 -9.83 30.44 -24.91
CA GLU A 75 -11.29 30.60 -24.91
C GLU A 75 -11.89 30.59 -26.33
N ASP A 76 -11.05 30.62 -27.36
CA ASP A 76 -11.39 30.66 -28.78
C ASP A 76 -10.44 29.72 -29.56
N ALA A 77 -10.66 29.54 -30.86
CA ALA A 77 -9.99 28.55 -31.68
C ALA A 77 -8.46 28.70 -31.64
N THR A 78 -7.77 27.58 -31.45
CA THR A 78 -6.31 27.50 -31.30
C THR A 78 -5.70 26.62 -32.38
N TYR A 79 -4.66 27.13 -33.02
CA TYR A 79 -4.02 26.50 -34.17
C TYR A 79 -2.51 26.40 -33.94
N PHE A 80 -2.01 25.19 -33.80
CA PHE A 80 -0.61 24.83 -33.91
C PHE A 80 -0.38 24.20 -35.29
N ASP A 81 -0.26 25.04 -36.32
CA ASP A 81 -0.14 24.62 -37.72
C ASP A 81 1.33 24.61 -38.15
N GLN A 82 1.86 23.46 -38.55
CA GLN A 82 3.28 23.26 -38.88
C GLN A 82 4.23 23.78 -37.79
N THR A 83 3.82 23.64 -36.53
CA THR A 83 4.60 24.10 -35.38
C THR A 83 5.59 23.02 -34.96
N GLU A 84 6.84 23.40 -34.67
CA GLU A 84 7.87 22.48 -34.19
C GLU A 84 8.19 22.78 -32.72
N PHE A 85 8.26 21.73 -31.91
CA PHE A 85 8.68 21.75 -30.51
C PHE A 85 9.94 20.89 -30.38
N ALA A 86 11.09 21.53 -30.20
CA ALA A 86 12.38 20.85 -30.16
C ALA A 86 12.66 20.18 -28.82
N ARG A 87 12.06 20.66 -27.72
CA ARG A 87 12.24 20.17 -26.35
C ARG A 87 10.90 19.76 -25.72
N SER A 88 10.93 19.42 -24.43
CA SER A 88 9.76 19.00 -23.67
C SER A 88 8.65 20.06 -23.76
N THR A 89 7.40 19.60 -23.89
CA THR A 89 6.23 20.48 -23.94
C THR A 89 5.17 20.01 -22.95
N SER A 90 4.66 20.92 -22.11
CA SER A 90 3.64 20.61 -21.11
C SER A 90 2.36 21.41 -21.33
N PHE A 91 1.22 20.72 -21.42
CA PHE A 91 -0.14 21.26 -21.42
C PHE A 91 -0.88 20.79 -20.16
N GLN A 92 -0.32 21.07 -18.98
CA GLN A 92 -0.92 20.68 -17.72
C GLN A 92 -2.13 21.56 -17.38
N ASP A 93 -3.29 20.96 -17.14
CA ASP A 93 -4.56 21.63 -16.84
C ASP A 93 -4.94 22.73 -17.86
N ALA A 94 -4.46 22.60 -19.09
CA ALA A 94 -4.79 23.52 -20.17
C ALA A 94 -6.24 23.33 -20.60
N PHE A 95 -6.95 24.44 -20.83
CA PHE A 95 -8.35 24.44 -21.27
C PHE A 95 -8.46 25.00 -22.68
N PHE A 96 -8.90 24.18 -23.63
CA PHE A 96 -9.25 24.58 -24.99
C PHE A 96 -10.77 24.64 -25.09
N ALA A 97 -11.35 25.83 -25.05
CA ALA A 97 -12.80 25.99 -25.03
C ALA A 97 -13.45 25.71 -26.39
N ASP A 98 -12.75 26.01 -27.49
CA ASP A 98 -13.18 25.83 -28.88
C ASP A 98 -12.20 24.90 -29.63
N LEU A 99 -12.23 24.88 -30.97
CA LEU A 99 -11.41 24.04 -31.84
C LEU A 99 -9.92 24.13 -31.47
N ALA A 100 -9.32 22.98 -31.17
CA ALA A 100 -7.88 22.82 -30.97
C ALA A 100 -7.28 22.03 -32.14
N SER A 101 -6.51 22.70 -32.99
CA SER A 101 -5.93 22.12 -34.20
C SER A 101 -4.41 22.04 -34.10
N PHE A 102 -3.86 20.82 -34.14
CA PHE A 102 -2.44 20.49 -34.11
C PHE A 102 -1.96 19.99 -35.48
N LYS A 103 -2.35 20.68 -36.55
CA LYS A 103 -2.11 20.25 -37.91
C LYS A 103 -0.64 20.33 -38.28
N GLY A 104 0.00 19.21 -38.61
CA GLY A 104 1.42 19.16 -38.96
C GLY A 104 2.36 19.55 -37.82
N ALA A 105 1.85 19.64 -36.58
CA ALA A 105 2.67 19.90 -35.40
C ALA A 105 3.65 18.74 -35.16
N ALA A 106 4.87 19.05 -34.73
CA ALA A 106 5.91 18.06 -34.50
C ALA A 106 6.59 18.27 -33.14
N TRP A 107 6.63 17.21 -32.32
CA TRP A 107 7.31 17.19 -31.03
C TRP A 107 8.55 16.28 -31.13
N GLN A 108 9.73 16.88 -31.00
CA GLN A 108 11.02 16.16 -31.03
C GLN A 108 11.35 15.48 -29.70
N SER A 109 10.79 15.99 -28.60
CA SER A 109 10.90 15.44 -27.25
C SER A 109 9.50 15.15 -26.69
N THR A 110 9.42 14.76 -25.42
CA THR A 110 8.17 14.40 -24.74
C THR A 110 7.17 15.56 -24.75
N VAL A 111 5.92 15.27 -25.11
CA VAL A 111 4.78 16.16 -24.91
C VAL A 111 3.80 15.54 -23.92
N SER A 112 3.36 16.33 -22.96
CA SER A 112 2.38 15.94 -21.95
C SER A 112 1.10 16.78 -22.05
N PHE A 113 -0.05 16.11 -22.10
CA PHE A 113 -1.40 16.67 -21.98
C PHE A 113 -2.04 16.12 -20.69
N ALA A 114 -1.55 16.58 -19.54
CA ALA A 114 -2.02 16.16 -18.23
C ALA A 114 -3.21 17.04 -17.77
N GLY A 115 -4.38 16.47 -17.49
CA GLY A 115 -5.57 17.22 -17.07
C GLY A 115 -6.13 18.17 -18.14
N ALA A 116 -5.60 18.13 -19.37
CA ALA A 116 -6.02 18.99 -20.47
C ALA A 116 -7.47 18.71 -20.88
N ARG A 117 -8.23 19.77 -21.17
CA ARG A 117 -9.65 19.67 -21.51
C ARG A 117 -9.91 20.31 -22.87
N PHE A 118 -10.56 19.57 -23.76
CA PHE A 118 -10.97 20.01 -25.09
C PHE A 118 -12.49 20.13 -25.12
N GLY A 119 -12.98 21.37 -25.21
CA GLY A 119 -14.39 21.75 -25.14
C GLY A 119 -15.17 21.48 -26.42
N GLU A 120 -14.53 21.72 -27.56
CA GLU A 120 -15.01 21.39 -28.91
C GLU A 120 -13.99 20.45 -29.60
N ASP A 121 -14.00 20.38 -30.93
CA ASP A 121 -13.21 19.39 -31.67
C ASP A 121 -11.70 19.53 -31.45
N ALA A 122 -11.02 18.39 -31.26
CA ALA A 122 -9.57 18.31 -31.17
C ALA A 122 -9.02 17.57 -32.39
N LEU A 123 -8.17 18.24 -33.17
CA LEU A 123 -7.65 17.72 -34.44
C LEU A 123 -6.13 17.59 -34.41
N PHE A 124 -5.65 16.36 -34.30
CA PHE A 124 -4.25 15.95 -34.47
C PHE A 124 -4.06 15.39 -35.88
N ALA A 125 -3.97 16.29 -36.87
CA ALA A 125 -3.86 15.93 -38.29
C ALA A 125 -2.41 16.02 -38.78
N GLN A 126 -1.84 14.93 -39.32
CA GLN A 126 -0.45 14.87 -39.79
C GLN A 126 0.57 15.24 -38.70
N SER A 127 0.19 15.12 -37.43
CA SER A 127 1.03 15.44 -36.28
C SER A 127 2.11 14.37 -36.11
N ARG A 128 3.30 14.76 -35.64
CA ARG A 128 4.45 13.87 -35.46
C ARG A 128 4.94 13.91 -34.02
N PHE A 129 4.95 12.77 -33.36
CA PHE A 129 5.44 12.60 -31.99
C PHE A 129 6.72 11.77 -32.04
N ALA A 130 7.87 12.44 -32.21
CA ALA A 130 9.18 11.78 -32.20
C ALA A 130 9.66 11.46 -30.78
N GLY A 131 9.30 12.29 -29.79
CA GLY A 131 9.36 11.95 -28.36
C GLY A 131 8.03 11.39 -27.85
N ALA A 132 8.01 10.99 -26.57
CA ALA A 132 6.82 10.34 -25.99
C ALA A 132 5.60 11.29 -26.00
N ALA A 133 4.44 10.76 -26.40
CA ALA A 133 3.17 11.47 -26.36
C ALA A 133 2.36 10.97 -25.16
N VAL A 134 2.27 11.77 -24.10
CA VAL A 134 1.60 11.39 -22.86
C VAL A 134 0.32 12.20 -22.71
N PHE A 135 -0.81 11.53 -22.67
CA PHE A 135 -2.11 12.08 -22.31
C PHE A 135 -2.52 11.42 -20.99
N THR A 136 -2.78 12.21 -19.96
CA THR A 136 -3.18 11.71 -18.64
C THR A 136 -4.36 12.51 -18.13
N ALA A 137 -5.47 11.85 -17.78
CA ALA A 137 -6.70 12.49 -17.30
C ALA A 137 -7.25 13.59 -18.26
N ALA A 138 -6.93 13.52 -19.55
CA ALA A 138 -7.43 14.47 -20.52
C ALA A 138 -8.91 14.19 -20.86
N TYR A 139 -9.67 15.25 -21.11
CA TYR A 139 -11.10 15.17 -21.38
C TYR A 139 -11.42 15.75 -22.75
N PHE A 140 -11.92 14.92 -23.67
CA PHE A 140 -12.39 15.32 -24.99
C PHE A 140 -13.92 15.38 -24.98
N ARG A 141 -14.49 16.59 -24.93
CA ARG A 141 -15.93 16.80 -24.87
C ARG A 141 -16.61 16.50 -26.21
N SER A 142 -16.03 16.99 -27.31
CA SER A 142 -16.51 16.77 -28.69
C SER A 142 -15.61 15.77 -29.43
N ALA A 143 -15.54 15.83 -30.76
CA ALA A 143 -14.83 14.86 -31.58
C ALA A 143 -13.30 15.00 -31.42
N ALA A 144 -12.63 13.85 -31.25
CA ALA A 144 -11.18 13.77 -31.22
C ALA A 144 -10.69 13.04 -32.47
N HIS A 145 -9.91 13.73 -33.30
CA HIS A 145 -9.44 13.25 -34.60
C HIS A 145 -7.92 13.14 -34.62
N PHE A 146 -7.41 11.91 -34.67
CA PHE A 146 -6.00 11.57 -34.88
C PHE A 146 -5.83 11.08 -36.33
N GLU A 147 -5.68 12.01 -37.26
CA GLU A 147 -5.70 11.73 -38.71
C GLU A 147 -4.29 11.77 -39.28
N ARG A 148 -3.73 10.62 -39.66
CA ARG A 148 -2.33 10.44 -40.08
C ARG A 148 -1.33 10.94 -39.03
N ALA A 149 -1.69 10.79 -37.76
CA ALA A 149 -0.79 11.07 -36.65
C ALA A 149 0.29 9.98 -36.58
N ASP A 150 1.55 10.37 -36.48
CA ASP A 150 2.70 9.47 -36.41
C ASP A 150 3.32 9.53 -35.01
N PHE A 151 3.09 8.48 -34.23
CA PHE A 151 3.69 8.25 -32.93
C PHE A 151 4.95 7.39 -33.11
N SER A 152 6.08 8.06 -33.28
CA SER A 152 7.37 7.43 -33.48
C SER A 152 8.00 6.91 -32.18
N ALA A 153 7.68 7.53 -31.04
CA ALA A 153 7.97 7.03 -29.69
C ALA A 153 6.68 6.66 -28.94
N THR A 154 6.79 6.32 -27.66
CA THR A 154 5.68 5.81 -26.84
C THR A 154 4.48 6.77 -26.85
N ALA A 155 3.31 6.25 -27.19
CA ALA A 155 2.04 6.94 -27.02
C ALA A 155 1.31 6.38 -25.79
N SER A 156 1.00 7.21 -24.81
CA SER A 156 0.33 6.80 -23.57
C SER A 156 -0.93 7.62 -23.40
N PHE A 157 -2.09 6.97 -23.41
CA PHE A 157 -3.41 7.55 -23.14
C PHE A 157 -3.94 6.94 -21.84
N ARG A 158 -3.87 7.69 -20.73
CA ARG A 158 -4.26 7.21 -19.39
C ARG A 158 -5.44 8.01 -18.86
N ARG A 159 -6.49 7.35 -18.38
CA ARG A 159 -7.70 7.98 -17.81
C ARG A 159 -8.35 9.00 -18.75
N ILE A 160 -8.26 8.77 -20.07
CA ILE A 160 -8.82 9.70 -21.06
C ILE A 160 -10.32 9.52 -21.14
N VAL A 161 -11.08 10.60 -21.16
CA VAL A 161 -12.51 10.53 -21.43
C VAL A 161 -12.81 11.11 -22.79
N PHE A 162 -13.13 10.26 -23.75
CA PHE A 162 -13.70 10.63 -25.05
C PHE A 162 -15.23 10.66 -24.91
N ALA A 163 -15.78 11.84 -24.63
CA ALA A 163 -17.22 12.03 -24.55
C ALA A 163 -17.88 12.14 -25.93
N GLY A 164 -17.17 12.70 -26.92
CA GLY A 164 -17.51 12.68 -28.34
C GLY A 164 -16.85 11.52 -29.10
N PRO A 165 -17.08 11.40 -30.42
CA PRO A 165 -16.49 10.34 -31.23
C PRO A 165 -14.96 10.47 -31.30
N ALA A 166 -14.27 9.34 -31.18
CA ALA A 166 -12.82 9.27 -31.29
C ALA A 166 -12.42 8.56 -32.58
N ARG A 167 -11.65 9.22 -33.44
CA ARG A 167 -11.23 8.65 -34.72
C ARG A 167 -9.72 8.69 -34.85
N PHE A 168 -9.14 7.51 -35.03
CA PHE A 168 -7.75 7.28 -35.41
C PHE A 168 -7.76 6.83 -36.88
N GLY A 169 -7.56 7.78 -37.79
CA GLY A 169 -7.55 7.53 -39.24
C GLY A 169 -6.12 7.50 -39.76
N ASP A 170 -5.69 6.38 -40.35
CA ASP A 170 -4.34 6.17 -40.88
C ASP A 170 -3.22 6.54 -39.88
N ALA A 171 -3.47 6.37 -38.57
CA ALA A 171 -2.50 6.68 -37.53
C ALA A 171 -1.41 5.60 -37.45
N HIS A 172 -0.18 6.01 -37.15
CA HIS A 172 0.97 5.11 -37.07
C HIS A 172 1.54 5.11 -35.66
N PHE A 173 1.48 3.97 -34.98
CA PHE A 173 2.12 3.74 -33.68
C PHE A 173 3.35 2.86 -33.90
N ARG A 174 4.52 3.48 -33.99
CA ARG A 174 5.78 2.81 -34.38
C ARG A 174 6.51 2.13 -33.22
N THR A 175 6.07 2.40 -31.99
CA THR A 175 6.58 1.74 -30.77
C THR A 175 5.38 1.28 -29.93
N SER A 176 5.37 1.58 -28.62
CA SER A 176 4.29 1.18 -27.72
C SER A 176 3.15 2.21 -27.73
N ALA A 177 1.91 1.72 -27.78
CA ALA A 177 0.70 2.52 -27.64
C ALA A 177 -0.14 1.96 -26.49
N PHE A 178 -0.38 2.75 -25.46
CA PHE A 178 -1.13 2.37 -24.27
C PHE A 178 -2.43 3.16 -24.19
N PHE A 179 -3.55 2.48 -23.94
CA PHE A 179 -4.83 3.07 -23.60
C PHE A 179 -5.27 2.43 -22.28
N VAL A 180 -5.04 3.12 -21.16
CA VAL A 180 -5.29 2.63 -19.80
C VAL A 180 -6.41 3.47 -19.20
N ASP A 181 -7.44 2.85 -18.64
CA ASP A 181 -8.61 3.51 -18.01
C ASP A 181 -9.29 4.58 -18.87
N SER A 182 -9.12 4.50 -20.18
CA SER A 182 -9.68 5.47 -21.11
C SER A 182 -11.10 5.07 -21.50
N ARG A 183 -12.05 5.98 -21.33
CA ARG A 183 -13.48 5.78 -21.56
C ARG A 183 -13.90 6.38 -22.90
N PHE A 184 -14.48 5.56 -23.77
CA PHE A 184 -15.13 6.00 -25.01
C PHE A 184 -16.64 5.98 -24.80
N LYS A 185 -17.27 7.16 -24.71
CA LYS A 185 -18.73 7.28 -24.53
C LYS A 185 -19.50 7.19 -25.85
N GLN A 186 -18.81 7.34 -26.97
CA GLN A 186 -19.34 7.24 -28.34
C GLN A 186 -18.39 6.38 -29.20
N GLU A 187 -18.68 6.29 -30.51
CA GLU A 187 -17.92 5.47 -31.45
C GLU A 187 -16.42 5.80 -31.43
N ALA A 188 -15.61 4.74 -31.34
CA ALA A 188 -14.17 4.77 -31.48
C ALA A 188 -13.77 4.03 -32.77
N ALA A 189 -13.23 4.75 -33.75
CA ALA A 189 -12.87 4.21 -35.06
C ALA A 189 -11.36 4.20 -35.27
N PHE A 190 -10.78 3.03 -35.56
CA PHE A 190 -9.36 2.83 -35.86
C PHE A 190 -9.17 2.40 -37.32
N ALA A 191 -9.47 3.30 -38.26
CA ALA A 191 -9.42 3.00 -39.68
C ALA A 191 -7.99 3.18 -40.22
N GLY A 192 -7.41 2.13 -40.81
CA GLY A 192 -6.07 2.22 -41.44
C GLY A 192 -4.91 2.37 -40.45
N VAL A 193 -5.15 2.14 -39.15
CA VAL A 193 -4.13 2.30 -38.10
C VAL A 193 -3.09 1.17 -38.17
N THR A 194 -1.82 1.50 -37.92
CA THR A 194 -0.73 0.53 -37.84
C THR A 194 -0.08 0.57 -36.45
N PHE A 195 0.20 -0.61 -35.89
CA PHE A 195 0.90 -0.80 -34.62
C PHE A 195 2.15 -1.65 -34.85
N ALA A 196 3.32 -1.19 -34.39
CA ALA A 196 4.59 -1.91 -34.55
C ALA A 196 4.80 -3.02 -33.50
N GLN A 197 4.12 -2.92 -32.35
CA GLN A 197 4.02 -3.97 -31.33
C GLN A 197 2.54 -4.39 -31.17
N PRO A 198 2.25 -5.55 -30.56
CA PRO A 198 0.87 -6.00 -30.41
C PRO A 198 0.03 -4.93 -29.70
N PHE A 199 -1.02 -4.47 -30.37
CA PHE A 199 -2.02 -3.60 -29.78
C PHE A 199 -2.64 -4.33 -28.58
N ARG A 200 -2.40 -3.81 -27.36
CA ARG A 200 -3.00 -4.31 -26.12
C ARG A 200 -4.03 -3.28 -25.64
N PRO A 201 -5.31 -3.43 -26.00
CA PRO A 201 -6.33 -2.54 -25.50
C PRO A 201 -6.71 -2.96 -24.07
N ASP A 202 -6.28 -2.18 -23.08
CA ASP A 202 -6.93 -2.10 -21.76
C ASP A 202 -8.00 -0.98 -21.77
N ALA A 203 -8.63 -0.76 -22.93
CA ALA A 203 -9.75 0.14 -23.08
C ALA A 203 -11.03 -0.58 -22.67
N HIS A 204 -11.65 -0.15 -21.57
CA HIS A 204 -13.02 -0.56 -21.25
C HIS A 204 -13.99 0.01 -22.30
N PHE A 205 -14.42 -0.81 -23.25
CA PHE A 205 -15.53 -0.48 -24.16
C PHE A 205 -16.85 -0.56 -23.40
N SER A 206 -17.15 0.45 -22.60
CA SER A 206 -18.49 0.61 -22.02
C SER A 206 -19.42 1.19 -23.08
N VAL A 207 -19.91 0.35 -24.00
CA VAL A 207 -21.08 0.72 -24.80
C VAL A 207 -22.25 0.78 -23.83
N ALA A 208 -22.80 1.98 -23.62
CA ALA A 208 -23.97 2.17 -22.78
C ALA A 208 -25.13 1.26 -23.27
N PRO A 209 -25.92 0.68 -22.35
CA PRO A 209 -27.04 -0.18 -22.71
C PRO A 209 -28.24 0.68 -23.15
N ASP A 210 -28.18 1.24 -24.35
CA ASP A 210 -29.37 1.43 -25.19
C ASP A 210 -28.95 1.83 -26.61
N LEU A 211 -28.99 0.87 -27.53
CA LEU A 211 -29.19 1.05 -28.97
C LEU A 211 -29.34 -0.35 -29.58
N ALA A 212 -30.61 -0.76 -29.69
CA ALA A 212 -31.00 -1.83 -30.60
C ALA A 212 -30.57 -1.47 -32.03
N ASP A 213 -30.17 -2.51 -32.77
CA ASP A 213 -29.82 -2.51 -34.20
C ASP A 213 -28.61 -1.70 -34.65
N VAL A 214 -27.40 -2.30 -34.59
CA VAL A 214 -26.52 -2.45 -35.77
C VAL A 214 -25.75 -3.78 -35.68
N THR A 215 -25.88 -4.59 -36.72
CA THR A 215 -25.38 -5.96 -36.91
C THR A 215 -23.85 -6.09 -36.90
N ALA A 216 -23.32 -6.98 -36.04
CA ALA A 216 -22.02 -7.62 -36.25
C ALA A 216 -22.16 -8.78 -37.26
N PRO A 217 -21.18 -9.04 -38.15
CA PRO A 217 -21.19 -10.24 -38.96
C PRO A 217 -20.97 -11.49 -38.10
N SER A 218 -21.82 -12.50 -38.30
CA SER A 218 -21.90 -13.71 -37.50
C SER A 218 -20.77 -14.70 -37.75
N ILE A 219 -20.26 -15.31 -36.66
CA ILE A 219 -19.47 -16.55 -36.70
C ILE A 219 -20.38 -17.69 -36.20
N ASP A 220 -20.52 -18.74 -37.01
CA ASP A 220 -21.37 -19.91 -36.76
C ASP A 220 -20.74 -20.89 -35.76
N LEU A 221 -21.37 -21.05 -34.59
CA LEU A 221 -20.92 -21.87 -33.47
C LEU A 221 -21.43 -23.33 -33.50
N THR A 222 -21.99 -23.81 -34.61
CA THR A 222 -22.54 -25.18 -34.68
C THR A 222 -21.53 -26.27 -35.04
N LYS A 223 -20.23 -25.96 -35.14
CA LYS A 223 -19.17 -26.97 -35.36
C LYS A 223 -18.31 -27.19 -34.11
N PRO A 224 -18.38 -28.37 -33.46
CA PRO A 224 -17.50 -28.70 -32.37
C PRO A 224 -16.18 -29.19 -32.95
N GLU A 225 -15.19 -28.30 -33.10
CA GLU A 225 -13.76 -28.64 -33.17
C GLU A 225 -12.91 -27.36 -33.27
N ALA A 226 -12.83 -26.62 -32.16
CA ALA A 226 -11.71 -25.73 -31.89
C ALA A 226 -11.37 -25.87 -30.42
N LYS A 227 -10.39 -26.74 -30.11
CA LYS A 227 -9.79 -26.79 -28.79
C LYS A 227 -9.28 -25.40 -28.46
N ALA A 228 -9.76 -24.83 -27.36
CA ALA A 228 -9.16 -23.66 -26.74
C ALA A 228 -7.65 -23.89 -26.66
N ARG A 229 -6.86 -23.03 -27.32
CA ARG A 229 -5.42 -22.99 -27.07
C ARG A 229 -5.27 -22.24 -25.76
N SER A 230 -5.00 -23.01 -24.71
CA SER A 230 -4.59 -22.54 -23.40
C SER A 230 -3.53 -21.44 -23.54
N VAL A 231 -3.81 -20.27 -22.97
CA VAL A 231 -2.76 -19.41 -22.46
C VAL A 231 -2.00 -20.25 -21.42
N PRO A 232 -0.67 -20.35 -21.46
CA PRO A 232 0.05 -21.03 -20.39
C PRO A 232 -0.32 -20.35 -19.07
N LEU A 233 -0.69 -21.15 -18.06
CA LEU A 233 -0.60 -20.69 -16.67
C LEU A 233 0.80 -20.06 -16.46
N PRO A 234 0.95 -19.05 -15.58
CA PRO A 234 2.28 -18.61 -15.14
C PRO A 234 3.13 -19.83 -14.84
N ASP A 235 4.41 -19.82 -15.20
CA ASP A 235 5.27 -20.97 -14.96
C ASP A 235 5.41 -21.20 -13.44
N THR A 236 4.51 -22.04 -12.93
CA THR A 236 4.41 -22.50 -11.56
C THR A 236 5.54 -23.47 -11.20
N THR A 237 6.52 -23.63 -12.10
CA THR A 237 7.71 -24.47 -11.94
C THR A 237 9.00 -23.66 -11.83
N ASP A 238 8.92 -22.34 -11.59
CA ASP A 238 10.09 -21.54 -11.26
C ASP A 238 10.79 -22.11 -10.01
N PRO A 239 12.04 -22.57 -10.13
CA PRO A 239 12.77 -23.16 -9.02
C PRO A 239 13.11 -22.19 -7.88
N SER A 240 12.80 -20.89 -7.99
CA SER A 240 12.94 -19.97 -6.85
C SER A 240 11.92 -20.23 -5.74
N CYS A 241 10.68 -20.61 -6.06
CA CYS A 241 9.64 -20.83 -5.05
C CYS A 241 9.63 -22.30 -4.61
N ASN A 242 10.24 -22.62 -3.47
CA ASN A 242 10.42 -23.99 -3.04
C ASN A 242 9.12 -24.58 -2.45
N PRO A 243 8.88 -25.89 -2.63
CA PRO A 243 7.65 -26.50 -2.16
C PRO A 243 7.69 -26.82 -0.65
N ILE A 244 6.90 -26.10 0.14
CA ILE A 244 6.56 -26.44 1.54
C ILE A 244 5.10 -26.89 1.66
N GLN A 245 4.64 -27.23 2.87
CA GLN A 245 3.21 -27.36 3.19
C GLN A 245 2.88 -26.59 4.46
N LEU A 246 1.94 -25.65 4.39
CA LEU A 246 1.33 -25.04 5.56
C LEU A 246 0.17 -25.93 6.04
N VAL A 247 0.30 -26.45 7.25
CA VAL A 247 -0.63 -27.40 7.86
C VAL A 247 -1.31 -26.76 9.05
N ASP A 248 -2.64 -26.68 9.03
CA ASP A 248 -3.40 -26.23 10.20
C ASP A 248 -3.28 -27.27 11.33
N ILE A 249 -2.57 -26.87 12.40
CA ILE A 249 -2.34 -27.68 13.59
C ILE A 249 -3.11 -27.16 14.80
N THR A 250 -3.97 -26.15 14.67
CA THR A 250 -4.62 -25.42 15.80
C THR A 250 -5.16 -26.35 16.87
N GLN A 251 -5.95 -27.35 16.48
CA GLN A 251 -6.55 -28.31 17.41
C GLN A 251 -5.50 -29.28 17.99
N ALA A 252 -4.52 -29.71 17.19
CA ALA A 252 -3.46 -30.62 17.63
C ALA A 252 -2.50 -29.93 18.61
N ALA A 253 -2.24 -28.64 18.39
CA ALA A 253 -1.49 -27.75 19.25
C ALA A 253 -2.21 -27.49 20.59
N GLY A 254 -3.54 -27.73 20.66
CA GLY A 254 -4.32 -27.58 21.89
C GLY A 254 -4.92 -26.19 22.09
N ILE A 255 -5.03 -25.40 21.03
CA ILE A 255 -5.67 -24.08 21.05
C ILE A 255 -7.18 -24.28 20.89
N ASP A 256 -7.95 -23.93 21.92
CA ASP A 256 -9.42 -24.03 21.93
C ASP A 256 -10.12 -22.66 21.98
N PHE A 257 -9.39 -21.60 21.66
CA PHE A 257 -9.88 -20.24 21.57
C PHE A 257 -10.96 -20.08 20.50
N LYS A 258 -11.97 -19.28 20.80
CA LYS A 258 -12.94 -18.78 19.83
C LYS A 258 -13.17 -17.29 20.07
N HIS A 259 -12.96 -16.49 19.02
CA HIS A 259 -13.23 -15.07 19.08
C HIS A 259 -14.73 -14.82 19.26
N TYR A 260 -15.06 -13.91 20.17
CA TYR A 260 -16.39 -13.40 20.41
C TYR A 260 -16.45 -11.94 19.98
N ASN A 261 -17.23 -11.64 18.94
CA ASN A 261 -17.33 -10.30 18.37
C ASN A 261 -18.58 -9.52 18.81
N GLY A 262 -19.37 -10.03 19.76
CA GLY A 262 -20.57 -9.35 20.24
C GLY A 262 -21.72 -9.24 19.24
N PHE A 263 -21.75 -10.11 18.21
CA PHE A 263 -22.78 -10.07 17.17
C PHE A 263 -24.19 -10.31 17.73
N SER A 264 -24.95 -9.22 17.81
CA SER A 264 -26.33 -9.20 18.32
C SER A 264 -27.40 -9.17 17.21
N GLY A 265 -26.97 -8.94 15.96
CA GLY A 265 -27.85 -8.64 14.82
C GLY A 265 -28.19 -7.16 14.67
N GLU A 266 -27.70 -6.31 15.57
CA GLU A 266 -27.85 -4.85 15.48
C GLU A 266 -26.81 -4.20 14.55
N TYR A 267 -25.80 -4.95 14.06
CA TYR A 267 -24.72 -4.48 13.18
C TYR A 267 -23.91 -3.35 13.82
N TYR A 268 -23.43 -3.57 15.04
CA TYR A 268 -22.49 -2.64 15.66
C TYR A 268 -21.17 -2.66 14.91
N TYR A 269 -20.60 -1.49 14.67
CA TYR A 269 -19.45 -1.39 13.76
C TYR A 269 -18.24 -2.20 14.20
N VAL A 270 -18.00 -2.30 15.51
CA VAL A 270 -16.90 -3.05 16.13
C VAL A 270 -16.93 -4.57 15.87
N GLU A 271 -18.08 -5.13 15.46
CA GLU A 271 -18.28 -6.57 15.28
C GLU A 271 -17.41 -7.17 14.16
N THR A 272 -16.84 -6.33 13.28
CA THR A 272 -16.11 -6.76 12.08
C THR A 272 -14.59 -6.64 12.16
N PHE A 273 -14.00 -6.10 13.22
CA PHE A 273 -12.57 -5.69 13.21
C PHE A 273 -11.64 -6.64 13.99
N GLY A 274 -12.05 -7.14 15.15
CA GLY A 274 -11.21 -8.05 15.96
C GLY A 274 -11.01 -9.44 15.33
N SER A 275 -10.04 -10.23 15.75
CA SER A 275 -9.22 -10.07 16.96
C SER A 275 -7.71 -10.03 16.69
N GLY A 276 -6.94 -9.44 17.60
CA GLY A 276 -5.48 -9.45 17.59
C GLY A 276 -4.84 -10.67 18.26
N ALA A 277 -3.52 -10.77 18.10
CA ALA A 277 -2.70 -11.84 18.68
C ALA A 277 -1.24 -11.42 18.85
N ALA A 278 -0.52 -12.05 19.79
CA ALA A 278 0.92 -11.84 19.97
C ALA A 278 1.65 -13.16 20.23
N PHE A 279 2.81 -13.32 19.60
CA PHE A 279 3.84 -14.26 20.04
C PHE A 279 4.82 -13.55 20.97
N LEU A 280 5.16 -14.20 22.08
CA LEU A 280 6.07 -13.66 23.11
C LEU A 280 6.58 -14.78 24.00
N ASP A 281 7.78 -14.66 24.56
CA ASP A 281 8.31 -15.61 25.56
C ASP A 281 8.00 -15.05 26.96
N VAL A 282 6.94 -15.56 27.62
CA VAL A 282 6.45 -14.96 28.89
C VAL A 282 7.22 -15.43 30.12
N ASP A 283 7.95 -16.53 30.04
CA ASP A 283 8.69 -17.11 31.17
C ASP A 283 10.20 -17.25 30.93
N GLY A 284 10.68 -16.80 29.77
CA GLY A 284 12.10 -16.74 29.42
C GLY A 284 12.71 -18.10 29.11
N ASP A 285 11.90 -19.09 28.74
CA ASP A 285 12.34 -20.46 28.47
C ASP A 285 12.81 -20.70 27.02
N GLY A 286 12.66 -19.69 26.17
CA GLY A 286 13.05 -19.69 24.76
C GLY A 286 11.99 -20.25 23.81
N TRP A 287 10.82 -20.64 24.30
CA TRP A 287 9.67 -21.05 23.50
C TRP A 287 8.65 -19.93 23.46
N LEU A 288 8.24 -19.53 22.25
CA LEU A 288 7.24 -18.48 22.12
C LEU A 288 5.85 -18.98 22.52
N ASP A 289 5.25 -18.27 23.45
CA ASP A 289 3.87 -18.38 23.89
C ASP A 289 2.93 -17.61 22.98
N LEU A 290 1.64 -17.83 23.18
CA LEU A 290 0.60 -17.22 22.37
C LEU A 290 -0.42 -16.50 23.24
N TYR A 291 -0.57 -15.19 23.01
CA TYR A 291 -1.66 -14.39 23.56
C TYR A 291 -2.72 -14.09 22.50
N LEU A 292 -3.98 -14.35 22.80
CA LEU A 292 -5.13 -14.11 21.91
C LEU A 292 -6.11 -13.12 22.54
N VAL A 293 -6.35 -12.02 21.83
CA VAL A 293 -7.28 -10.97 22.24
C VAL A 293 -8.71 -11.38 21.90
N ASN A 294 -9.67 -11.07 22.77
CA ASN A 294 -11.07 -11.39 22.58
C ASN A 294 -11.92 -10.12 22.62
N GLY A 295 -13.10 -10.15 21.98
CA GLY A 295 -14.08 -9.10 22.16
C GLY A 295 -14.89 -9.30 23.44
N ALA A 296 -15.92 -8.47 23.62
CA ALA A 296 -16.76 -8.48 24.80
C ALA A 296 -18.25 -8.38 24.43
N PRO A 297 -19.17 -8.65 25.36
CA PRO A 297 -20.61 -8.49 25.14
C PRO A 297 -20.96 -7.05 24.79
N LEU A 298 -21.76 -6.86 23.74
CA LEU A 298 -22.36 -5.56 23.43
C LEU A 298 -23.70 -5.38 24.13
N ILE A 299 -24.38 -4.25 23.90
CA ILE A 299 -25.57 -3.85 24.64
C ILE A 299 -26.64 -4.96 24.60
N GLY A 300 -27.02 -5.44 25.79
CA GLY A 300 -28.08 -6.44 25.97
C GLY A 300 -27.59 -7.89 26.00
N GLU A 301 -26.35 -8.15 25.63
CA GLU A 301 -25.77 -9.49 25.65
C GLU A 301 -25.26 -9.89 27.03
N ARG A 302 -25.36 -11.18 27.35
CA ARG A 302 -24.91 -11.78 28.61
C ARG A 302 -24.40 -13.20 28.38
N PRO A 303 -23.29 -13.39 27.64
CA PRO A 303 -22.70 -14.70 27.45
C PRO A 303 -22.20 -15.28 28.78
N ASP A 304 -22.27 -16.61 28.88
CA ASP A 304 -21.75 -17.39 29.99
C ASP A 304 -20.97 -18.59 29.41
N PRO A 305 -19.65 -18.67 29.60
CA PRO A 305 -18.80 -17.72 30.33
C PRO A 305 -18.64 -16.37 29.61
N ILE A 306 -18.18 -15.35 30.33
CA ILE A 306 -17.82 -14.05 29.75
C ILE A 306 -16.61 -14.25 28.82
N PRO A 307 -16.62 -13.73 27.59
CA PRO A 307 -15.46 -13.69 26.71
C PRO A 307 -14.24 -13.11 27.42
N THR A 308 -13.10 -13.75 27.24
CA THR A 308 -11.85 -13.35 27.91
C THR A 308 -10.70 -13.57 26.94
N ASN A 309 -9.72 -12.67 26.97
CA ASN A 309 -8.41 -12.89 26.35
C ASN A 309 -7.77 -14.17 26.91
N ARG A 310 -6.91 -14.83 26.14
CA ARG A 310 -6.29 -16.09 26.54
C ARG A 310 -4.77 -16.03 26.38
N LEU A 311 -4.07 -16.57 27.38
CA LEU A 311 -2.63 -16.83 27.31
C LEU A 311 -2.40 -18.35 27.25
N TYR A 312 -1.64 -18.77 26.25
CA TYR A 312 -1.29 -20.15 25.96
C TYR A 312 0.23 -20.32 26.11
N HIS A 313 0.65 -21.08 27.13
CA HIS A 313 2.06 -21.42 27.37
C HIS A 313 2.50 -22.52 26.40
N ASN A 314 3.55 -22.29 25.63
CA ASN A 314 4.18 -23.28 24.79
C ASN A 314 4.97 -24.27 25.65
N ILE A 315 4.58 -25.54 25.62
CA ILE A 315 5.21 -26.56 26.48
C ILE A 315 6.41 -27.26 25.83
N GLY A 316 6.95 -26.69 24.74
CA GLY A 316 8.14 -27.19 24.03
C GLY A 316 7.94 -28.50 23.28
N THR A 317 6.68 -28.91 23.04
CA THR A 317 6.34 -30.15 22.31
C THR A 317 5.51 -29.89 21.06
N GLY A 318 5.53 -28.67 20.52
CA GLY A 318 4.61 -28.21 19.47
C GLY A 318 3.15 -28.12 19.96
N ARG A 319 2.95 -27.91 21.26
CA ARG A 319 1.64 -27.81 21.91
C ARG A 319 1.63 -26.67 22.89
N PHE A 320 0.44 -26.19 23.18
CA PHE A 320 0.17 -25.14 24.13
C PHE A 320 -0.72 -25.61 25.28
N ALA A 321 -0.54 -25.01 26.45
CA ALA A 321 -1.40 -25.14 27.61
C ALA A 321 -2.05 -23.78 27.93
N ASP A 322 -3.38 -23.74 28.07
CA ASP A 322 -4.05 -22.53 28.55
C ASP A 322 -3.65 -22.25 30.01
N VAL A 323 -2.95 -21.14 30.21
CA VAL A 323 -2.50 -20.66 31.53
C VAL A 323 -3.20 -19.38 31.96
N THR A 324 -4.21 -18.92 31.21
CA THR A 324 -4.89 -17.61 31.39
C THR A 324 -5.26 -17.31 32.85
N ALA A 325 -5.88 -18.28 33.54
CA ALA A 325 -6.33 -18.09 34.91
C ALA A 325 -5.17 -18.13 35.93
N ALA A 326 -4.10 -18.87 35.63
CA ALA A 326 -2.94 -19.01 36.49
C ALA A 326 -1.96 -17.83 36.34
N SER A 327 -1.87 -17.28 35.13
CA SER A 327 -1.04 -16.12 34.80
C SER A 327 -1.69 -14.82 35.25
N GLY A 328 -3.02 -14.71 35.23
CA GLY A 328 -3.70 -13.43 35.48
C GLY A 328 -3.82 -12.55 34.22
N ALA A 329 -3.40 -13.05 33.05
CA ALA A 329 -3.45 -12.33 31.78
C ALA A 329 -4.88 -12.23 31.16
N GLY A 330 -5.87 -12.86 31.78
CA GLY A 330 -7.25 -12.83 31.29
C GLY A 330 -7.93 -11.48 31.51
N HIS A 331 -8.29 -10.80 30.42
CA HIS A 331 -9.08 -9.56 30.45
C HIS A 331 -10.40 -9.71 29.67
N THR A 332 -11.45 -9.00 30.11
CA THR A 332 -12.82 -9.11 29.57
C THR A 332 -13.33 -7.83 28.90
N GLY A 333 -12.46 -6.86 28.66
CA GLY A 333 -12.78 -5.69 27.82
C GLY A 333 -12.97 -6.08 26.36
N TYR A 334 -13.57 -5.20 25.56
CA TYR A 334 -13.71 -5.44 24.12
C TYR A 334 -12.36 -5.17 23.45
N GLY A 335 -11.51 -6.19 23.40
CA GLY A 335 -10.15 -6.07 22.89
C GLY A 335 -10.08 -6.03 21.36
N MET A 336 -9.07 -5.32 20.87
CA MET A 336 -8.74 -5.23 19.45
C MET A 336 -7.37 -5.84 19.18
N GLY A 337 -6.29 -5.10 19.38
CA GLY A 337 -4.91 -5.53 19.10
C GLY A 337 -4.06 -5.63 20.35
N CYS A 338 -2.82 -6.09 20.17
CA CYS A 338 -1.84 -6.12 21.24
C CYS A 338 -0.40 -6.02 20.71
N ALA A 339 0.50 -5.55 21.57
CA ALA A 339 1.94 -5.57 21.39
C ALA A 339 2.63 -6.15 22.62
N ALA A 340 3.78 -6.79 22.42
CA ALA A 340 4.58 -7.39 23.48
C ALA A 340 5.99 -6.76 23.52
N ALA A 341 6.42 -6.31 24.69
CA ALA A 341 7.77 -5.79 24.93
C ALA A 341 8.06 -5.72 26.42
N ASP A 342 9.34 -5.74 26.80
CA ASP A 342 9.82 -5.45 28.16
C ASP A 342 9.89 -3.92 28.33
N TYR A 343 8.79 -3.29 28.76
CA TYR A 343 8.70 -1.82 28.73
C TYR A 343 9.43 -1.15 29.90
N ASP A 344 9.67 -1.88 31.00
CA ASP A 344 10.34 -1.33 32.19
C ASP A 344 11.77 -1.87 32.40
N GLY A 345 12.25 -2.66 31.45
CA GLY A 345 13.64 -3.13 31.38
C GLY A 345 14.00 -4.15 32.47
N ASP A 346 13.01 -4.82 33.05
CA ASP A 346 13.23 -5.80 34.12
C ASP A 346 13.59 -7.22 33.61
N GLY A 347 13.48 -7.43 32.30
CA GLY A 347 13.84 -8.65 31.60
C GLY A 347 12.65 -9.56 31.28
N ASP A 348 11.46 -9.25 31.78
CA ASP A 348 10.23 -10.00 31.55
C ASP A 348 9.36 -9.29 30.49
N VAL A 349 8.85 -10.02 29.50
CA VAL A 349 8.04 -9.41 28.42
C VAL A 349 6.64 -9.08 28.92
N ASP A 350 6.21 -7.83 28.74
CA ASP A 350 4.89 -7.30 29.08
C ASP A 350 3.93 -7.27 27.89
N LEU A 351 2.65 -6.96 28.16
CA LEU A 351 1.60 -6.87 27.13
C LEU A 351 0.86 -5.53 27.21
N TYR A 352 0.76 -4.83 26.07
CA TYR A 352 -0.20 -3.76 25.88
C TYR A 352 -1.35 -4.25 24.99
N VAL A 353 -2.59 -3.96 25.37
CA VAL A 353 -3.81 -4.39 24.68
C VAL A 353 -4.69 -3.18 24.40
N THR A 354 -5.01 -2.96 23.14
CA THR A 354 -5.95 -1.92 22.75
C THR A 354 -7.39 -2.41 22.86
N ASN A 355 -8.32 -1.51 23.20
CA ASN A 355 -9.72 -1.83 23.39
C ASN A 355 -10.65 -0.83 22.68
N VAL A 356 -11.91 -1.24 22.49
CA VAL A 356 -13.02 -0.29 22.36
C VAL A 356 -13.37 0.21 23.76
N GLY A 357 -12.68 1.25 24.20
CA GLY A 357 -12.67 1.70 25.60
C GLY A 357 -11.24 1.72 26.13
N PRO A 358 -11.06 1.83 27.47
CA PRO A 358 -9.73 1.93 28.08
C PRO A 358 -8.80 0.80 27.64
N ASN A 359 -7.65 1.16 27.07
CA ASN A 359 -6.56 0.22 26.80
C ASN A 359 -6.01 -0.36 28.13
N LEU A 360 -5.35 -1.51 28.04
CA LEU A 360 -4.84 -2.29 29.16
C LEU A 360 -3.34 -2.50 29.01
N LEU A 361 -2.60 -2.28 30.09
CA LEU A 361 -1.20 -2.66 30.22
C LEU A 361 -1.05 -3.73 31.31
N LEU A 362 -0.63 -4.91 30.90
CA LEU A 362 -0.36 -6.07 31.76
C LEU A 362 1.16 -6.17 31.95
N ARG A 363 1.63 -5.87 33.16
CA ARG A 363 3.02 -6.05 33.54
C ARG A 363 3.27 -7.49 33.94
N ASN A 364 4.33 -8.11 33.41
CA ASN A 364 4.82 -9.41 33.84
C ASN A 364 5.65 -9.22 35.13
N GLU A 365 5.21 -9.84 36.24
CA GLU A 365 5.93 -9.85 37.52
C GLU A 365 6.95 -11.01 37.61
N GLY A 366 7.23 -11.65 36.46
CA GLY A 366 8.17 -12.74 36.30
C GLY A 366 7.52 -14.12 36.20
N GLY A 367 8.06 -14.96 35.32
CA GLY A 367 7.63 -16.34 35.09
C GLY A 367 6.19 -16.45 34.58
N GLY A 368 5.78 -15.50 33.73
CA GLY A 368 4.47 -15.47 33.08
C GLY A 368 3.30 -15.09 33.98
N ARG A 369 3.53 -14.34 35.07
CA ARG A 369 2.47 -13.83 35.95
C ARG A 369 2.21 -12.36 35.66
N PHE A 370 1.00 -12.02 35.28
CA PHE A 370 0.63 -10.68 34.88
C PHE A 370 -0.21 -9.95 35.95
N ALA A 371 0.09 -8.67 36.13
CA ALA A 371 -0.72 -7.73 36.89
C ALA A 371 -1.15 -6.56 36.00
N ASP A 372 -2.38 -6.09 36.15
CA ASP A 372 -2.84 -4.86 35.51
C ASP A 372 -2.12 -3.65 36.13
N ALA A 373 -1.22 -3.05 35.37
CA ALA A 373 -0.42 -1.90 35.76
C ALA A 373 -0.97 -0.58 35.20
N THR A 374 -2.02 -0.63 34.38
CA THR A 374 -2.58 0.50 33.61
C THR A 374 -2.77 1.76 34.46
N ALA A 375 -3.42 1.64 35.63
CA ALA A 375 -3.69 2.78 36.50
C ALA A 375 -2.42 3.35 37.16
N ALA A 376 -1.39 2.52 37.32
CA ALA A 376 -0.13 2.89 37.97
C ALA A 376 0.88 3.51 37.00
N VAL A 377 0.85 3.14 35.71
CA VAL A 377 1.83 3.59 34.72
C VAL A 377 1.27 4.52 33.65
N GLY A 378 -0.04 4.56 33.43
CA GLY A 378 -0.66 5.32 32.33
C GLY A 378 -0.98 4.45 31.11
N GLY A 379 -1.14 5.08 29.94
CA GLY A 379 -1.46 4.36 28.69
C GLY A 379 -2.93 3.99 28.48
N ALA A 380 -3.84 4.46 29.35
CA ALA A 380 -5.24 4.05 29.39
C ALA A 380 -6.17 4.86 28.46
N ASP A 381 -5.77 5.13 27.22
CA ASP A 381 -6.66 5.82 26.26
C ASP A 381 -7.99 5.06 26.15
N ALA A 382 -9.10 5.79 26.28
CA ALA A 382 -10.45 5.23 26.29
C ALA A 382 -11.16 5.32 24.94
N ARG A 383 -10.49 5.90 23.93
CA ARG A 383 -10.96 5.87 22.54
C ARG A 383 -10.91 4.44 21.99
N TRP A 384 -11.47 4.24 20.81
CA TRP A 384 -11.37 2.96 20.13
C TRP A 384 -9.93 2.80 19.58
N GLY A 385 -9.10 2.11 20.36
CA GLY A 385 -7.74 1.72 19.98
C GLY A 385 -7.70 0.50 19.07
N THR A 386 -6.74 0.47 18.15
CA THR A 386 -6.57 -0.60 17.16
C THR A 386 -5.16 -1.19 17.21
N SER A 387 -4.27 -0.92 16.26
CA SER A 387 -2.90 -1.43 16.31
C SER A 387 -2.04 -0.61 17.25
N CYS A 388 -0.96 -1.21 17.76
CA CYS A 388 -0.03 -0.56 18.67
C CYS A 388 1.35 -1.18 18.54
N GLY A 389 2.37 -0.49 19.02
CA GLY A 389 3.71 -1.03 19.16
C GLY A 389 4.62 -0.16 19.99
N PHE A 390 5.67 -0.79 20.49
CA PHE A 390 6.76 -0.20 21.25
C PHE A 390 7.94 0.21 20.35
N LEU A 391 8.50 1.37 20.65
CA LEU A 391 9.64 1.97 19.96
C LEU A 391 10.43 2.81 20.96
N ASP A 392 11.74 2.88 20.85
CA ASP A 392 12.58 3.88 21.51
C ASP A 392 12.78 5.06 20.54
N TYR A 393 11.87 6.03 20.49
CA TYR A 393 11.90 7.04 19.42
C TYR A 393 12.92 8.16 19.67
N ASP A 394 13.30 8.41 20.93
CA ASP A 394 14.27 9.43 21.30
C ASP A 394 15.64 8.89 21.73
N LEU A 395 15.84 7.58 21.55
CA LEU A 395 17.10 6.86 21.72
C LEU A 395 17.64 6.97 23.15
N ASP A 396 16.76 6.99 24.14
CA ASP A 396 17.11 7.06 25.55
C ASP A 396 17.22 5.68 26.22
N GLY A 397 16.79 4.63 25.50
CA GLY A 397 16.86 3.23 25.90
C GLY A 397 15.61 2.71 26.60
N ASP A 398 14.62 3.56 26.90
CA ASP A 398 13.31 3.15 27.38
C ASP A 398 12.36 2.95 26.19
N LEU A 399 11.49 1.94 26.26
CA LEU A 399 10.53 1.70 25.18
C LEU A 399 9.29 2.58 25.35
N ASP A 400 9.10 3.53 24.44
CA ASP A 400 7.90 4.32 24.24
C ASP A 400 6.79 3.49 23.60
N LEU A 401 5.58 4.06 23.57
CA LEU A 401 4.39 3.36 23.08
C LEU A 401 3.59 4.24 22.11
N TYR A 402 3.38 3.72 20.91
CA TYR A 402 2.46 4.28 19.92
C TYR A 402 1.22 3.40 19.79
N ALA A 403 0.03 4.01 19.81
CA ALA A 403 -1.23 3.32 19.60
C ALA A 403 -2.11 4.08 18.61
N THR A 404 -2.60 3.38 17.59
CA THR A 404 -3.55 3.94 16.63
C THR A 404 -4.96 3.93 17.20
N ASN A 405 -5.74 4.94 16.84
CA ASN A 405 -7.16 5.02 17.14
C ASN A 405 -7.98 5.13 15.85
N TYR A 406 -9.19 4.57 15.87
CA TYR A 406 -9.99 4.44 14.66
C TYR A 406 -11.01 5.58 14.49
N VAL A 407 -12.18 5.47 15.13
CA VAL A 407 -13.28 6.43 14.98
C VAL A 407 -14.04 6.65 16.29
N GLU A 408 -14.79 7.75 16.38
CA GLU A 408 -15.78 7.93 17.43
C GLU A 408 -16.89 6.88 17.29
N PHE A 409 -16.96 5.94 18.25
CA PHE A 409 -17.97 4.91 18.29
C PHE A 409 -18.73 4.94 19.62
N ASP A 410 -20.05 5.05 19.52
CA ASP A 410 -20.96 4.96 20.66
C ASP A 410 -22.03 3.90 20.40
N PRO A 411 -22.02 2.77 21.12
CA PRO A 411 -23.01 1.71 20.92
C PRO A 411 -24.43 2.14 21.31
N GLN A 412 -24.63 3.23 22.06
CA GLN A 412 -25.98 3.76 22.35
C GLN A 412 -26.56 4.50 21.14
N ASN A 413 -25.71 5.02 20.26
CA ASN A 413 -26.07 5.80 19.08
C ASN A 413 -25.67 5.07 17.78
N ASN A 414 -25.96 3.77 17.71
CA ASN A 414 -25.60 2.94 16.56
C ASN A 414 -26.23 3.45 15.24
N ILE A 415 -25.40 3.63 14.22
CA ILE A 415 -25.84 4.14 12.92
C ILE A 415 -26.47 3.00 12.10
N VAL A 416 -27.65 3.26 11.53
CA VAL A 416 -28.33 2.29 10.68
C VAL A 416 -27.98 2.52 9.22
N CYS A 417 -27.12 1.67 8.67
CA CYS A 417 -26.73 1.65 7.27
C CYS A 417 -27.32 0.48 6.50
N ALA A 418 -27.45 0.69 5.20
CA ALA A 418 -27.86 -0.32 4.24
C ALA A 418 -27.14 -0.11 2.91
N GLU A 419 -26.79 -1.20 2.25
CA GLU A 419 -26.23 -1.21 0.90
C GLU A 419 -27.13 -2.04 0.00
N GLY A 420 -27.45 -1.53 -1.20
CA GLY A 420 -28.43 -2.20 -2.08
C GLY A 420 -29.83 -2.38 -1.45
N GLY A 421 -30.16 -1.61 -0.40
CA GLY A 421 -31.40 -1.77 0.38
C GLY A 421 -31.36 -2.88 1.44
N ILE A 422 -30.20 -3.48 1.70
CA ILE A 422 -29.98 -4.56 2.68
C ILE A 422 -29.24 -3.99 3.88
N ARG A 423 -29.74 -4.27 5.10
CA ARG A 423 -29.06 -3.90 6.36
C ARG A 423 -27.62 -4.41 6.33
N SER A 424 -26.67 -3.50 6.56
CA SER A 424 -25.23 -3.76 6.55
C SER A 424 -24.52 -2.90 7.61
N TYR A 425 -23.24 -3.17 7.81
CA TYR A 425 -22.33 -2.27 8.52
C TYR A 425 -22.15 -0.97 7.76
N CYS A 426 -21.88 0.11 8.48
CA CYS A 426 -21.65 1.41 7.88
C CYS A 426 -20.24 1.51 7.29
N GLU A 427 -20.12 2.26 6.20
CA GLU A 427 -18.80 2.67 5.70
C GLU A 427 -18.08 3.60 6.71
N PRO A 428 -16.74 3.62 6.74
CA PRO A 428 -15.98 4.43 7.70
C PRO A 428 -16.31 5.92 7.66
N LYS A 429 -16.70 6.44 6.49
CA LYS A 429 -17.07 7.86 6.27
C LYS A 429 -18.24 8.35 7.13
N PHE A 430 -19.03 7.45 7.72
CA PHE A 430 -20.12 7.80 8.63
C PHE A 430 -19.66 8.10 10.06
N TYR A 431 -18.40 7.81 10.38
CA TYR A 431 -17.82 8.04 11.69
C TYR A 431 -16.68 9.06 11.60
N GLU A 432 -16.60 9.91 12.62
CA GLU A 432 -15.55 10.92 12.75
C GLU A 432 -14.24 10.24 13.18
N PRO A 433 -13.12 10.52 12.50
CA PRO A 433 -11.81 9.99 12.88
C PRO A 433 -11.34 10.56 14.21
N VAL A 434 -10.66 9.73 15.00
CA VAL A 434 -9.99 10.15 16.25
C VAL A 434 -8.47 10.06 16.07
N GLY A 435 -7.72 10.93 16.75
CA GLY A 435 -6.26 10.96 16.61
C GLY A 435 -5.57 9.81 17.35
N ASP A 436 -4.41 9.40 16.88
CA ASP A 436 -3.56 8.40 17.53
C ASP A 436 -2.93 8.95 18.83
N VAL A 437 -2.18 8.12 19.54
CA VAL A 437 -1.46 8.52 20.76
C VAL A 437 -0.02 8.05 20.71
N LEU A 438 0.88 8.94 21.15
CA LEU A 438 2.26 8.61 21.49
C LEU A 438 2.46 8.88 22.99
N TYR A 439 2.95 7.87 23.69
CA TYR A 439 3.38 7.97 25.07
C TYR A 439 4.89 7.88 25.15
N ARG A 440 5.53 8.86 25.80
CA ARG A 440 6.93 8.75 26.22
C ARG A 440 7.00 7.91 27.48
N ASN A 441 7.93 6.98 27.53
CA ASN A 441 8.27 6.25 28.74
C ASN A 441 9.28 7.05 29.58
N GLU A 442 8.96 7.31 30.84
CA GLU A 442 9.81 8.04 31.78
C GLU A 442 10.08 7.12 32.98
N ASP A 443 11.08 6.22 32.86
CA ASP A 443 11.42 5.21 33.87
C ASP A 443 10.24 4.27 34.24
N GLY A 444 9.56 3.71 33.25
CA GLY A 444 8.41 2.80 33.41
C GLY A 444 7.08 3.52 33.66
N GLN A 445 6.99 4.82 33.38
CA GLN A 445 5.78 5.63 33.47
C GLN A 445 5.47 6.27 32.12
N PHE A 446 4.27 6.02 31.59
CA PHE A 446 3.84 6.57 30.31
C PHE A 446 3.23 7.96 30.45
N ARG A 447 3.85 8.94 29.79
CA ARG A 447 3.33 10.30 29.65
C ARG A 447 2.86 10.54 28.23
N ASP A 448 1.62 11.01 28.07
CA ASP A 448 1.11 11.42 26.75
C ASP A 448 1.91 12.63 26.23
N VAL A 449 2.59 12.42 25.11
CA VAL A 449 3.40 13.42 24.39
C VAL A 449 2.85 13.70 23.00
N THR A 450 1.67 13.19 22.66
CA THR A 450 1.07 13.21 21.31
C THR A 450 1.16 14.58 20.63
N LEU A 451 0.68 15.63 21.31
CA LEU A 451 0.70 17.00 20.76
C LEU A 451 2.08 17.67 20.85
N GLU A 452 2.89 17.30 21.84
CA GLU A 452 4.26 17.79 22.03
C GLU A 452 5.15 17.33 20.87
N MET A 453 4.99 16.06 20.48
CA MET A 453 5.78 15.38 19.46
C MET A 453 5.19 15.48 18.06
N GLY A 454 4.07 16.18 17.84
CA GLY A 454 3.58 16.47 16.48
C GLY A 454 2.59 15.50 15.86
N ILE A 455 2.12 14.53 16.63
CA ILE A 455 1.09 13.58 16.20
C ILE A 455 -0.28 14.28 16.28
N ILE A 456 -0.51 15.24 15.38
CA ILE A 456 -1.68 16.15 15.40
C ILE A 456 -2.76 15.78 14.38
N HIS A 457 -2.45 14.88 13.45
CA HIS A 457 -3.37 14.50 12.38
C HIS A 457 -4.37 13.47 12.89
N LYS A 458 -5.57 13.47 12.31
CA LYS A 458 -6.62 12.51 12.63
C LYS A 458 -6.94 11.70 11.38
N GLY A 459 -6.68 10.41 11.46
CA GLY A 459 -7.02 9.42 10.45
C GLY A 459 -7.94 8.37 11.05
N ARG A 460 -8.18 7.30 10.29
CA ARG A 460 -8.90 6.11 10.77
C ARG A 460 -7.88 4.99 10.92
N GLY A 461 -7.00 5.12 11.91
CA GLY A 461 -5.84 4.26 12.08
C GLY A 461 -6.25 2.82 12.36
N LEU A 462 -5.74 1.90 11.54
CA LEU A 462 -5.98 0.46 11.68
C LEU A 462 -4.67 -0.33 11.84
N GLY A 463 -3.59 0.10 11.20
CA GLY A 463 -2.28 -0.54 11.23
C GLY A 463 -1.17 0.46 11.51
N VAL A 464 -0.14 0.02 12.23
CA VAL A 464 1.08 0.81 12.48
C VAL A 464 2.31 -0.08 12.33
N ALA A 465 3.33 0.45 11.67
CA ALA A 465 4.64 -0.15 11.57
C ALA A 465 5.72 0.94 11.73
N PHE A 466 6.91 0.52 12.11
CA PHE A 466 8.05 1.40 12.30
C PHE A 466 9.17 1.02 11.30
N ALA A 467 10.13 1.90 11.08
CA ALA A 467 11.36 1.68 10.29
C ALA A 467 12.28 2.90 10.47
N ASP A 468 13.59 2.72 10.36
CA ASP A 468 14.50 3.82 9.96
C ASP A 468 14.51 3.86 8.41
N TYR A 469 13.46 4.44 7.80
CA TYR A 469 13.26 4.27 6.36
C TYR A 469 14.21 5.13 5.51
N ASP A 470 14.72 6.24 6.07
CA ASP A 470 15.64 7.16 5.41
C ASP A 470 17.10 7.00 5.85
N LEU A 471 17.37 6.05 6.76
CA LEU A 471 18.69 5.65 7.25
C LEU A 471 19.43 6.76 8.00
N ASP A 472 18.69 7.62 8.69
CA ASP A 472 19.27 8.70 9.49
C ASP A 472 19.57 8.30 10.95
N GLY A 473 19.09 7.13 11.36
CA GLY A 473 19.38 6.48 12.63
C GLY A 473 18.34 6.72 13.72
N ASP A 474 17.23 7.39 13.43
CA ASP A 474 16.05 7.42 14.30
C ASP A 474 14.89 6.62 13.70
N THR A 475 13.83 6.39 14.48
CA THR A 475 12.70 5.54 14.07
C THR A 475 11.52 6.36 13.63
N ASP A 476 11.02 6.06 12.43
CA ASP A 476 9.84 6.64 11.83
C ASP A 476 8.59 5.79 12.07
N VAL A 477 7.41 6.40 11.85
CA VAL A 477 6.12 5.73 12.05
C VAL A 477 5.28 5.81 10.78
N TYR A 478 4.82 4.67 10.26
CA TYR A 478 3.81 4.63 9.21
C TYR A 478 2.46 4.14 9.75
N VAL A 479 1.39 4.85 9.40
CA VAL A 479 0.02 4.52 9.81
C VAL A 479 -0.87 4.28 8.59
N ALA A 480 -1.41 3.06 8.51
CA ALA A 480 -2.43 2.67 7.55
C ALA A 480 -3.81 3.14 8.03
N ASN A 481 -4.49 3.92 7.20
CA ASN A 481 -5.75 4.57 7.51
C ASN A 481 -6.89 4.11 6.61
N ASP A 482 -8.02 3.77 7.21
CA ASP A 482 -9.19 3.27 6.48
C ASP A 482 -9.95 4.39 5.74
N GLY A 483 -9.91 4.36 4.41
CA GLY A 483 -10.68 5.20 3.51
C GLY A 483 -10.23 6.65 3.52
N THR A 484 -9.04 6.90 4.07
CA THR A 484 -8.40 8.20 4.20
C THR A 484 -6.91 8.08 3.92
N MET A 485 -6.23 9.22 3.76
CA MET A 485 -4.81 9.24 3.51
C MET A 485 -4.00 8.52 4.59
N ASN A 486 -3.02 7.72 4.19
CA ASN A 486 -2.03 7.16 5.11
C ASN A 486 -1.11 8.27 5.63
N PHE A 487 -0.50 8.04 6.80
CA PHE A 487 0.47 8.96 7.39
C PHE A 487 1.84 8.30 7.44
N LEU A 488 2.87 9.06 7.08
CA LEU A 488 4.27 8.73 7.37
C LEU A 488 4.80 9.87 8.24
N TYR A 489 5.09 9.57 9.49
CA TYR A 489 5.69 10.46 10.45
C TYR A 489 7.20 10.22 10.46
N GLN A 490 7.92 11.13 9.83
CA GLN A 490 9.38 11.14 9.88
C GLN A 490 9.84 11.75 11.19
N ASN A 491 10.68 11.05 11.94
CA ASN A 491 11.27 11.55 13.15
C ASN A 491 12.37 12.58 12.82
N GLN A 492 12.48 13.60 13.66
CA GLN A 492 13.44 14.69 13.50
C GLN A 492 14.26 14.88 14.79
N GLY A 493 14.37 13.81 15.58
CA GLY A 493 14.90 13.74 16.93
C GLY A 493 14.03 14.37 18.02
N ASN A 494 13.48 15.57 17.81
CA ASN A 494 12.70 16.28 18.85
C ASN A 494 11.20 16.42 18.56
N HIS A 495 10.75 15.92 17.40
CA HIS A 495 9.40 16.03 16.88
C HIS A 495 9.22 15.10 15.68
N PHE A 496 8.00 14.66 15.43
CA PHE A 496 7.61 13.95 14.21
C PHE A 496 6.97 14.89 13.19
N ALA A 497 7.50 14.91 11.98
CA ALA A 497 6.89 15.58 10.85
C ALA A 497 6.08 14.60 10.02
N GLU A 498 4.81 14.90 9.75
CA GLU A 498 4.05 14.12 8.78
C GLU A 498 4.50 14.52 7.36
N VAL A 499 5.07 13.55 6.63
CA VAL A 499 5.68 13.74 5.31
C VAL A 499 5.09 12.85 4.23
N GLY A 500 4.04 12.06 4.51
CA GLY A 500 3.56 11.01 3.61
C GLY A 500 3.25 11.45 2.18
N LEU A 501 2.75 12.69 1.97
CA LEU A 501 2.55 13.22 0.62
C LEU A 501 3.87 13.48 -0.11
N TYR A 502 4.85 14.05 0.59
CA TYR A 502 6.15 14.40 0.03
C TYR A 502 7.06 13.21 -0.13
N ALA A 503 6.90 12.18 0.72
CA ALA A 503 7.62 10.92 0.63
C ALA A 503 6.94 9.92 -0.31
N GLY A 504 5.73 10.19 -0.83
CA GLY A 504 5.05 9.30 -1.79
C GLY A 504 4.31 8.10 -1.19
N GLY A 505 4.37 7.90 0.13
CA GLY A 505 3.68 6.80 0.83
C GLY A 505 2.22 7.09 1.22
N ARG A 506 1.61 8.21 0.81
CA ARG A 506 0.28 8.63 1.27
C ARG A 506 -0.91 8.03 0.50
N TYR A 507 -0.74 7.87 -0.81
CA TYR A 507 -1.79 7.50 -1.77
C TYR A 507 -1.23 6.43 -2.71
N ASN A 508 -2.09 5.71 -3.43
CA ASN A 508 -1.63 4.83 -4.51
C ASN A 508 -1.14 5.62 -5.74
N GLU A 509 -0.65 4.92 -6.78
CA GLU A 509 -0.14 5.51 -8.04
C GLU A 509 -1.15 6.46 -8.71
N ASP A 510 -2.43 6.26 -8.43
CA ASP A 510 -3.56 7.01 -8.96
C ASP A 510 -3.94 8.26 -8.13
N GLY A 511 -3.24 8.52 -7.03
CA GLY A 511 -3.47 9.63 -6.11
C GLY A 511 -4.72 9.46 -5.24
N LEU A 512 -5.19 8.23 -5.05
CA LEU A 512 -6.37 7.91 -4.26
C LEU A 512 -5.98 7.47 -2.85
N ALA A 513 -6.77 7.90 -1.87
CA ALA A 513 -6.77 7.27 -0.56
C ALA A 513 -7.47 5.91 -0.68
N GLU A 514 -6.86 4.91 -0.09
CA GLU A 514 -7.36 3.54 -0.03
C GLU A 514 -7.79 3.22 1.41
N ALA A 515 -8.36 2.06 1.61
CA ALA A 515 -8.76 1.55 2.91
C ALA A 515 -7.62 0.83 3.60
N GLY A 516 -6.59 1.55 4.04
CA GLY A 516 -5.43 0.93 4.69
C GLY A 516 -5.82 0.19 5.98
N MET A 517 -5.52 -1.12 6.05
CA MET A 517 -5.77 -1.97 7.21
C MET A 517 -4.48 -2.44 7.89
N GLY A 518 -3.83 -3.49 7.39
CA GLY A 518 -2.52 -3.92 7.87
C GLY A 518 -1.39 -3.24 7.11
N VAL A 519 -0.25 -3.07 7.79
CA VAL A 519 0.97 -2.49 7.21
C VAL A 519 2.21 -3.21 7.69
N GLU A 520 3.21 -3.37 6.82
CA GLU A 520 4.52 -3.89 7.19
C GLU A 520 5.63 -3.16 6.45
N PHE A 521 6.78 -3.02 7.12
CA PHE A 521 8.04 -2.69 6.46
C PHE A 521 8.82 -3.97 6.12
N GLY A 522 9.46 -4.00 4.96
CA GLY A 522 10.33 -5.11 4.56
C GLY A 522 11.15 -4.79 3.32
N ASP A 523 12.40 -5.26 3.29
CA ASP A 523 13.33 -5.16 2.16
C ASP A 523 13.02 -6.26 1.13
N TRP A 524 11.99 -6.04 0.31
CA TRP A 524 11.47 -7.11 -0.56
C TRP A 524 12.40 -7.44 -1.73
N ASP A 525 13.27 -6.53 -2.15
CA ASP A 525 14.21 -6.76 -3.26
C ASP A 525 15.68 -6.90 -2.84
N ASN A 526 15.92 -7.02 -1.52
CA ASN A 526 17.23 -7.26 -0.91
C ASN A 526 18.25 -6.16 -1.28
N ASP A 527 17.79 -4.92 -1.45
CA ASP A 527 18.64 -3.77 -1.76
C ASP A 527 19.15 -3.04 -0.49
N GLY A 528 18.60 -3.41 0.67
CA GLY A 528 18.94 -2.88 1.97
C GLY A 528 18.06 -1.72 2.44
N LEU A 529 17.03 -1.34 1.68
CA LEU A 529 16.07 -0.30 2.02
C LEU A 529 14.76 -0.93 2.51
N GLN A 530 14.08 -0.27 3.44
CA GLN A 530 12.77 -0.74 3.91
C GLN A 530 11.68 -0.22 2.97
N ASP A 531 10.92 -1.12 2.37
CA ASP A 531 9.73 -0.85 1.58
C ASP A 531 8.47 -1.00 2.43
N ILE A 532 7.33 -0.44 1.98
CA ILE A 532 6.07 -0.49 2.74
C ILE A 532 5.03 -1.29 1.97
N PHE A 533 4.42 -2.27 2.62
CA PHE A 533 3.25 -2.95 2.09
C PHE A 533 2.01 -2.65 2.91
N VAL A 534 0.90 -2.28 2.26
CA VAL A 534 -0.38 -1.95 2.89
C VAL A 534 -1.50 -2.78 2.28
N THR A 535 -2.32 -3.44 3.11
CA THR A 535 -3.52 -4.14 2.63
C THR A 535 -4.72 -3.20 2.59
N ASN A 536 -5.62 -3.39 1.61
CA ASN A 536 -6.72 -2.48 1.33
C ASN A 536 -8.07 -3.19 1.12
N PHE A 537 -9.12 -2.39 0.83
CA PHE A 537 -10.46 -2.90 0.60
C PHE A 537 -10.55 -3.71 -0.69
N ALA A 538 -11.60 -4.53 -0.83
CA ALA A 538 -11.89 -5.17 -2.11
C ALA A 538 -12.11 -4.10 -3.21
N GLN A 539 -11.57 -4.35 -4.40
CA GLN A 539 -11.54 -3.41 -5.54
C GLN A 539 -10.54 -2.24 -5.37
N GLU A 540 -9.68 -2.33 -4.36
CA GLU A 540 -8.43 -1.57 -4.23
C GLU A 540 -7.28 -2.58 -4.28
N THR A 541 -6.10 -2.15 -4.72
CA THR A 541 -4.93 -3.04 -4.68
C THR A 541 -4.30 -3.01 -3.30
N ASN A 542 -3.71 -4.11 -2.85
CA ASN A 542 -2.82 -4.05 -1.69
C ASN A 542 -1.50 -3.44 -2.17
N THR A 543 -1.17 -2.26 -1.64
CA THR A 543 -0.19 -1.35 -2.23
C THR A 543 1.21 -1.63 -1.69
N LEU A 544 2.16 -1.87 -2.59
CA LEU A 544 3.59 -1.97 -2.29
C LEU A 544 4.30 -0.68 -2.73
N TYR A 545 4.87 0.01 -1.76
CA TYR A 545 5.63 1.24 -1.92
C TYR A 545 7.13 0.93 -1.88
N GLY A 546 7.78 1.04 -3.03
CA GLY A 546 9.22 0.84 -3.18
C GLY A 546 10.02 2.08 -2.75
N ASN A 547 10.96 1.93 -1.83
CA ASN A 547 11.86 2.97 -1.36
C ASN A 547 12.99 3.20 -2.37
N ASP A 548 13.30 4.46 -2.69
CA ASP A 548 14.35 4.80 -3.66
C ASP A 548 15.70 5.16 -3.02
N GLY A 549 15.79 5.11 -1.69
CA GLY A 549 16.99 5.43 -0.91
C GLY A 549 17.27 6.93 -0.81
N GLN A 550 16.35 7.78 -1.25
CA GLN A 550 16.40 9.24 -1.15
C GLN A 550 15.25 9.77 -0.29
N GLY A 551 14.67 8.91 0.55
CA GLY A 551 13.52 9.23 1.40
C GLY A 551 12.23 9.39 0.60
N GLN A 552 12.09 8.69 -0.53
CA GLN A 552 10.91 8.69 -1.38
C GLN A 552 10.45 7.26 -1.66
N PHE A 553 9.14 7.12 -1.80
CA PHE A 553 8.44 5.90 -2.12
C PHE A 553 7.69 6.03 -3.44
N TYR A 554 7.64 4.94 -4.18
CA TYR A 554 6.83 4.79 -5.39
C TYR A 554 5.92 3.59 -5.27
N ASP A 555 4.65 3.73 -5.63
CA ASP A 555 3.77 2.58 -5.80
C ASP A 555 4.32 1.69 -6.94
N ILE A 556 4.80 0.50 -6.59
CA ILE A 556 5.35 -0.51 -7.49
C ILE A 556 4.43 -1.73 -7.59
N THR A 557 3.21 -1.67 -7.06
CA THR A 557 2.27 -2.79 -6.92
C THR A 557 2.05 -3.55 -8.23
N GLN A 558 1.85 -2.81 -9.33
CA GLN A 558 1.68 -3.42 -10.65
C GLN A 558 2.98 -4.04 -11.17
N ARG A 559 4.12 -3.37 -10.97
CA ARG A 559 5.45 -3.86 -11.41
C ARG A 559 5.84 -5.13 -10.67
N ALA A 560 5.57 -5.17 -9.36
CA ALA A 560 5.80 -6.32 -8.49
C ALA A 560 4.78 -7.44 -8.71
N GLY A 561 3.79 -7.29 -9.59
CA GLY A 561 2.83 -8.36 -9.93
C GLY A 561 1.72 -8.59 -8.90
N LEU A 562 1.55 -7.68 -7.94
CA LEU A 562 0.57 -7.80 -6.84
C LEU A 562 -0.84 -7.35 -7.23
N ALA A 563 -0.98 -6.47 -8.22
CA ALA A 563 -2.25 -5.85 -8.57
C ALA A 563 -3.34 -6.88 -8.95
N GLU A 564 -3.01 -7.92 -9.73
CA GLU A 564 -3.98 -8.94 -10.14
C GLU A 564 -4.50 -9.77 -8.95
N TYR A 565 -3.62 -10.10 -8.00
CA TYR A 565 -3.93 -10.98 -6.88
C TYR A 565 -4.66 -10.27 -5.74
N SER A 566 -4.41 -8.98 -5.56
CA SER A 566 -4.96 -8.18 -4.45
C SER A 566 -6.27 -7.47 -4.79
N TYR A 567 -6.55 -7.19 -6.08
CA TYR A 567 -7.69 -6.33 -6.45
C TYR A 567 -9.07 -6.85 -6.03
N LYS A 568 -9.26 -8.17 -5.94
CA LYS A 568 -10.57 -8.76 -5.57
C LYS A 568 -10.76 -9.05 -4.09
N PRO A 569 -9.81 -9.71 -3.40
CA PRO A 569 -9.97 -9.98 -1.98
C PRO A 569 -9.93 -8.69 -1.15
N LEU A 570 -10.46 -8.75 0.07
CA LEU A 570 -10.34 -7.69 1.07
C LEU A 570 -9.27 -8.13 2.07
N GLY A 571 -8.13 -7.44 2.10
CA GLY A 571 -6.98 -7.78 2.94
C GLY A 571 -7.01 -7.11 4.33
N PHE A 572 -6.47 -7.78 5.34
CA PHE A 572 -6.32 -7.26 6.71
C PHE A 572 -4.88 -7.47 7.21
N GLY A 573 -4.59 -8.55 7.93
CA GLY A 573 -3.24 -8.89 8.35
C GLY A 573 -2.34 -9.16 7.15
N THR A 574 -1.10 -8.74 7.25
CA THR A 574 -0.04 -9.02 6.29
C THR A 574 1.23 -9.40 7.01
N ASN A 575 2.12 -10.18 6.39
CA ASN A 575 3.48 -10.39 6.88
C ASN A 575 4.48 -10.55 5.74
N PHE A 576 5.60 -9.84 5.80
CA PHE A 576 6.79 -10.18 5.04
C PHE A 576 7.53 -11.30 5.78
N PHE A 577 7.69 -12.44 5.12
CA PHE A 577 8.34 -13.60 5.73
C PHE A 577 8.96 -14.49 4.66
N ASP A 578 10.05 -15.16 5.00
CA ASP A 578 10.72 -16.10 4.11
C ASP A 578 10.15 -17.49 4.41
N TYR A 579 9.19 -17.97 3.60
CA TYR A 579 8.48 -19.21 3.93
C TYR A 579 9.31 -20.46 3.64
N ASP A 580 10.32 -20.35 2.78
CA ASP A 580 11.11 -21.49 2.36
C ASP A 580 12.60 -21.41 2.70
N ASN A 581 13.02 -20.33 3.36
CA ASN A 581 14.39 -20.02 3.77
C ASN A 581 15.35 -19.81 2.59
N ASP A 582 14.87 -19.30 1.45
CA ASP A 582 15.72 -18.99 0.29
C ASP A 582 16.41 -17.61 0.37
N GLY A 583 16.04 -16.79 1.34
CA GLY A 583 16.59 -15.47 1.61
C GLY A 583 15.84 -14.31 0.95
N ASP A 584 14.76 -14.56 0.22
CA ASP A 584 13.84 -13.53 -0.29
C ASP A 584 12.61 -13.41 0.63
N LEU A 585 12.15 -12.17 0.90
CA LEU A 585 10.92 -11.97 1.67
C LEU A 585 9.69 -12.22 0.79
N ASP A 586 8.92 -13.27 1.11
CA ASP A 586 7.60 -13.54 0.57
C ASP A 586 6.53 -12.76 1.33
N LEU A 587 5.27 -12.88 0.86
CA LEU A 587 4.17 -12.09 1.41
C LEU A 587 2.97 -12.96 1.76
N PHE A 588 2.52 -12.90 3.01
CA PHE A 588 1.25 -13.44 3.45
C PHE A 588 0.19 -12.33 3.54
N VAL A 589 -1.06 -12.63 3.15
CA VAL A 589 -2.23 -11.74 3.34
C VAL A 589 -3.41 -12.52 3.90
N ALA A 590 -3.91 -12.07 5.06
CA ALA A 590 -5.17 -12.51 5.66
C ALA A 590 -6.34 -11.81 4.99
N ASN A 591 -7.29 -12.59 4.44
CA ASN A 591 -8.43 -12.06 3.70
C ASN A 591 -9.76 -12.36 4.41
N GLY A 592 -10.71 -11.44 4.28
CA GLY A 592 -12.06 -11.63 4.79
C GLY A 592 -12.91 -10.37 4.70
N HIS A 593 -14.04 -10.44 4.01
CA HIS A 593 -14.88 -9.26 3.80
C HIS A 593 -15.52 -8.77 5.12
N VAL A 594 -15.85 -7.49 5.22
CA VAL A 594 -16.53 -6.92 6.41
C VAL A 594 -18.05 -7.09 6.37
N MET A 595 -18.64 -7.21 5.19
CA MET A 595 -20.09 -7.38 5.00
C MET A 595 -20.53 -8.84 4.92
N ASP A 596 -21.27 -9.29 5.94
CA ASP A 596 -21.83 -10.65 6.07
C ASP A 596 -22.75 -11.06 4.89
N LYS A 597 -23.41 -10.08 4.27
CA LYS A 597 -24.37 -10.26 3.16
C LYS A 597 -23.85 -9.78 1.81
N ILE A 598 -22.53 -9.65 1.65
CA ILE A 598 -21.91 -9.10 0.44
C ILE A 598 -22.42 -9.73 -0.87
N THR A 599 -22.63 -11.05 -0.89
CA THR A 599 -23.09 -11.79 -2.08
C THR A 599 -24.46 -11.36 -2.59
N GLN A 600 -25.27 -10.68 -1.76
CA GLN A 600 -26.58 -10.16 -2.15
C GLN A 600 -26.49 -8.81 -2.86
N VAL A 601 -25.39 -8.08 -2.68
CA VAL A 601 -25.13 -6.78 -3.30
C VAL A 601 -24.15 -6.92 -4.46
N HIS A 602 -23.05 -7.64 -4.24
CA HIS A 602 -21.98 -7.92 -5.20
C HIS A 602 -21.78 -9.45 -5.31
N PRO A 603 -22.46 -10.13 -6.26
CA PRO A 603 -22.49 -11.59 -6.35
C PRO A 603 -21.15 -12.28 -6.64
N ASP A 604 -20.15 -11.52 -7.05
CA ASP A 604 -18.78 -11.95 -7.36
C ASP A 604 -17.82 -11.86 -6.16
N HIS A 605 -18.28 -11.34 -5.02
CA HIS A 605 -17.55 -11.31 -3.76
C HIS A 605 -18.10 -12.34 -2.77
N ALA A 606 -17.27 -12.72 -1.80
CA ALA A 606 -17.63 -13.64 -0.71
C ALA A 606 -17.28 -13.02 0.64
N TYR A 607 -18.10 -13.32 1.66
CA TYR A 607 -17.86 -12.86 3.03
C TYR A 607 -16.61 -13.53 3.62
N PRO A 608 -16.58 -14.87 3.79
CA PRO A 608 -15.33 -15.58 4.03
C PRO A 608 -14.51 -15.67 2.73
N GLN A 609 -13.20 -15.46 2.83
CA GLN A 609 -12.26 -15.47 1.71
C GLN A 609 -11.02 -16.31 2.07
N PRO A 610 -10.38 -16.97 1.09
CA PRO A 610 -9.12 -17.68 1.33
C PRO A 610 -7.97 -16.69 1.54
N ASN A 611 -7.04 -17.04 2.42
CA ASN A 611 -5.80 -16.27 2.62
C ASN A 611 -4.82 -16.53 1.47
N GLN A 612 -3.84 -15.65 1.30
CA GLN A 612 -2.87 -15.72 0.21
C GLN A 612 -1.43 -15.80 0.74
N VAL A 613 -0.61 -16.61 0.07
CA VAL A 613 0.85 -16.53 0.12
C VAL A 613 1.36 -16.25 -1.29
N LEU A 614 2.14 -15.20 -1.41
CA LEU A 614 2.72 -14.73 -2.66
C LEU A 614 4.24 -14.89 -2.56
N CYS A 615 4.79 -15.79 -3.38
CA CYS A 615 6.22 -16.05 -3.42
C CYS A 615 6.94 -14.92 -4.15
N ASN A 616 8.00 -14.42 -3.56
CA ASN A 616 8.90 -13.45 -4.17
C ASN A 616 9.90 -14.15 -5.09
N GLN A 617 9.99 -13.69 -6.33
CA GLN A 617 10.95 -14.21 -7.30
C GLN A 617 12.18 -13.31 -7.34
N ARG A 618 12.99 -13.32 -6.27
CA ARG A 618 14.28 -12.58 -6.19
C ARG A 618 14.16 -11.07 -6.43
N GLY A 619 13.21 -10.42 -5.75
CA GLY A 619 12.99 -8.97 -5.86
C GLY A 619 12.46 -8.52 -7.23
N SER A 620 12.01 -9.44 -8.08
CA SER A 620 11.54 -9.10 -9.43
C SER A 620 10.02 -8.96 -9.52
N ARG A 621 9.30 -9.87 -8.86
CA ARG A 621 7.83 -9.90 -8.77
C ARG A 621 7.37 -10.96 -7.76
N PHE A 622 6.13 -10.83 -7.33
CA PHE A 622 5.39 -11.81 -6.57
C PHE A 622 4.53 -12.71 -7.47
N VAL A 623 4.36 -13.96 -7.04
CA VAL A 623 3.47 -14.94 -7.68
C VAL A 623 2.63 -15.68 -6.63
N ASP A 624 1.32 -15.81 -6.86
CA ASP A 624 0.47 -16.56 -5.95
C ASP A 624 0.81 -18.06 -5.96
N VAL A 625 1.25 -18.55 -4.80
CA VAL A 625 1.61 -19.95 -4.55
C VAL A 625 0.66 -20.64 -3.57
N SER A 626 -0.39 -19.96 -3.11
CA SER A 626 -1.30 -20.42 -2.05
C SER A 626 -1.86 -21.82 -2.32
N ALA A 627 -2.21 -22.11 -3.57
CA ALA A 627 -2.76 -23.41 -3.98
C ALA A 627 -1.75 -24.58 -3.89
N ARG A 628 -0.46 -24.31 -3.71
CA ARG A 628 0.61 -25.32 -3.60
C ARG A 628 1.08 -25.53 -2.17
N LEU A 629 0.91 -24.53 -1.30
CA LEU A 629 1.39 -24.57 0.09
C LEU A 629 0.39 -25.28 1.03
N GLY A 630 -0.40 -26.22 0.52
CA GLY A 630 -1.32 -27.02 1.33
C GLY A 630 -2.77 -26.52 1.33
N SER A 631 -3.67 -27.37 1.84
CA SER A 631 -5.11 -27.10 1.82
C SER A 631 -5.58 -26.08 2.84
N ALA A 632 -4.74 -25.73 3.83
CA ALA A 632 -5.10 -24.80 4.89
C ALA A 632 -5.41 -23.40 4.34
N LEU A 633 -4.63 -22.92 3.37
CA LEU A 633 -4.85 -21.61 2.73
C LEU A 633 -6.12 -21.56 1.86
N ALA A 634 -6.62 -22.71 1.38
CA ALA A 634 -7.84 -22.78 0.59
C ALA A 634 -9.11 -22.67 1.46
N VAL A 635 -8.98 -22.73 2.78
CA VAL A 635 -10.11 -22.58 3.70
C VAL A 635 -10.51 -21.11 3.75
N ALA A 636 -11.70 -20.80 3.24
CA ALA A 636 -12.24 -19.47 3.30
C ALA A 636 -12.69 -19.13 4.73
N ALA A 637 -12.18 -18.03 5.28
CA ALA A 637 -12.51 -17.52 6.61
C ALA A 637 -12.67 -16.01 6.59
N VAL A 638 -13.07 -15.43 7.72
CA VAL A 638 -13.12 -13.97 7.89
C VAL A 638 -11.88 -13.59 8.70
N SER A 639 -10.73 -13.70 8.05
CA SER A 639 -9.42 -13.54 8.68
C SER A 639 -9.16 -12.08 9.02
N ARG A 640 -8.42 -11.84 10.11
CA ARG A 640 -8.06 -10.50 10.58
C ARG A 640 -6.55 -10.43 10.79
N ALA A 641 -6.11 -10.52 12.04
CA ALA A 641 -4.71 -10.38 12.39
C ALA A 641 -3.90 -11.57 11.90
N SER A 642 -2.65 -11.32 11.54
CA SER A 642 -1.66 -12.37 11.26
C SER A 642 -0.34 -12.07 11.96
N ALA A 643 0.30 -13.12 12.45
CA ALA A 643 1.59 -13.05 13.11
C ALA A 643 2.47 -14.23 12.67
N THR A 644 3.75 -13.99 12.48
CA THR A 644 4.75 -15.01 12.12
C THR A 644 5.62 -15.37 13.32
N ALA A 645 5.99 -16.65 13.43
CA ALA A 645 6.95 -17.11 14.43
C ALA A 645 7.53 -18.47 14.09
N ASP A 646 8.78 -18.72 14.47
CA ASP A 646 9.33 -20.08 14.59
C ASP A 646 8.92 -20.62 15.99
N TYR A 647 7.64 -20.98 16.16
CA TYR A 647 7.08 -21.28 17.49
C TYR A 647 7.58 -22.61 18.05
N ASP A 648 8.01 -23.53 17.20
CA ASP A 648 8.57 -24.82 17.59
C ASP A 648 10.10 -24.91 17.42
N ASN A 649 10.77 -23.78 17.18
CA ASN A 649 12.22 -23.61 17.14
C ASN A 649 12.89 -24.60 16.18
N ASP A 650 12.22 -24.93 15.07
CA ASP A 650 12.68 -25.89 14.10
C ASP A 650 13.37 -25.23 12.88
N GLY A 651 13.24 -23.90 12.79
CA GLY A 651 13.97 -23.08 11.84
C GLY A 651 13.25 -22.71 10.57
N ASP A 652 11.93 -22.90 10.49
CA ASP A 652 11.10 -22.17 9.54
C ASP A 652 10.02 -21.34 10.25
N LEU A 653 9.50 -20.35 9.52
CA LEU A 653 8.47 -19.47 10.07
C LEU A 653 7.09 -20.06 9.84
N ASP A 654 6.33 -20.16 10.93
CA ASP A 654 4.92 -20.52 10.98
C ASP A 654 4.03 -19.28 10.97
N LEU A 655 2.73 -19.50 10.73
CA LEU A 655 1.73 -18.43 10.64
C LEU A 655 0.56 -18.66 11.59
N LEU A 656 0.26 -17.66 12.42
CA LEU A 656 -1.00 -17.56 13.14
C LEU A 656 -1.92 -16.59 12.43
N VAL A 657 -3.19 -16.97 12.26
CA VAL A 657 -4.24 -16.11 11.70
C VAL A 657 -5.46 -16.12 12.61
N THR A 658 -5.96 -14.95 13.01
CA THR A 658 -7.20 -14.84 13.78
C THR A 658 -8.41 -14.70 12.86
N ASN A 659 -9.58 -15.12 13.34
CA ASN A 659 -10.82 -15.11 12.55
C ASN A 659 -11.98 -14.49 13.34
N VAL A 660 -12.82 -13.70 12.67
CA VAL A 660 -14.04 -13.12 13.27
C VAL A 660 -15.02 -14.23 13.67
N ALA A 661 -15.49 -14.21 14.92
CA ALA A 661 -16.49 -15.14 15.45
C ALA A 661 -16.13 -16.65 15.30
N ALA A 662 -14.84 -16.97 15.14
CA ALA A 662 -14.34 -18.30 14.84
C ALA A 662 -13.05 -18.62 15.62
N VAL A 663 -12.56 -19.84 15.45
CA VAL A 663 -11.26 -20.27 15.99
C VAL A 663 -10.13 -19.67 15.14
N PRO A 664 -8.93 -19.43 15.68
CA PRO A 664 -7.78 -19.01 14.88
C PRO A 664 -7.25 -20.21 14.06
N ASN A 665 -6.31 -19.96 13.16
CA ASN A 665 -5.54 -20.97 12.47
C ASN A 665 -4.05 -20.80 12.82
N LEU A 666 -3.46 -21.80 13.49
CA LEU A 666 -2.00 -21.95 13.58
C LEU A 666 -1.56 -22.88 12.44
N LEU A 667 -0.90 -22.30 11.45
CA LEU A 667 -0.42 -22.96 10.24
C LEU A 667 1.07 -23.26 10.41
N ARG A 668 1.39 -24.53 10.66
CA ARG A 668 2.77 -24.97 10.76
C ARG A 668 3.39 -25.12 9.38
N ASN A 669 4.63 -24.65 9.23
CA ASN A 669 5.42 -24.80 8.02
C ASN A 669 6.14 -26.16 8.00
N ASP A 670 5.66 -27.08 7.15
CA ASP A 670 6.31 -28.37 6.95
C ASP A 670 7.27 -28.29 5.74
N GLY A 671 8.46 -27.74 5.97
CA GLY A 671 9.62 -27.98 5.12
C GLY A 671 10.42 -26.78 4.63
N GLY A 672 10.19 -25.58 5.15
CA GLY A 672 11.08 -24.44 4.92
C GLY A 672 12.47 -24.70 5.50
N ASN A 673 12.51 -25.36 6.67
CA ASN A 673 13.73 -25.78 7.37
C ASN A 673 14.55 -26.88 6.67
N ARG A 674 14.16 -27.28 5.45
CA ARG A 674 15.03 -28.07 4.55
C ARG A 674 16.18 -27.25 4.02
N GLN A 675 15.99 -25.94 3.87
CA GLN A 675 17.06 -24.98 3.62
C GLN A 675 17.63 -24.50 4.96
N HIS A 676 18.82 -23.91 4.89
CA HIS A 676 19.52 -23.41 6.05
C HIS A 676 18.94 -22.08 6.52
N TRP A 677 19.02 -21.82 7.81
CA TRP A 677 18.44 -20.64 8.44
C TRP A 677 19.37 -20.09 9.54
N LEU A 678 19.10 -18.87 9.98
CA LEU A 678 19.73 -18.27 11.17
C LEU A 678 18.71 -17.36 11.84
N THR A 679 18.37 -17.65 13.10
CA THR A 679 17.54 -16.77 13.91
C THR A 679 18.45 -16.00 14.86
N ILE A 680 18.30 -14.68 14.92
CA ILE A 680 19.11 -13.80 15.77
C ILE A 680 18.22 -13.21 16.87
N GLN A 681 18.52 -13.55 18.11
CA GLN A 681 17.88 -12.98 19.29
C GLN A 681 18.80 -11.90 19.89
N LEU A 682 18.36 -10.65 19.82
CA LEU A 682 19.07 -9.52 20.42
C LEU A 682 18.58 -9.27 21.85
N GLY A 683 19.47 -8.81 22.74
CA GLY A 683 19.09 -8.41 24.10
C GLY A 683 18.13 -7.21 24.15
N ASN A 684 17.42 -7.00 25.25
CA ASN A 684 16.28 -6.06 25.33
C ASN A 684 16.58 -4.62 24.92
N THR A 685 17.79 -4.11 25.16
CA THR A 685 18.22 -2.74 24.77
C THR A 685 18.59 -2.57 23.29
N ALA A 686 18.11 -3.46 22.43
CA ALA A 686 18.47 -3.52 21.02
C ALA A 686 17.27 -3.32 20.10
N GLN A 687 16.19 -2.74 20.63
CA GLN A 687 15.14 -2.17 19.78
C GLN A 687 15.79 -1.19 18.81
N HIS A 688 15.39 -1.22 17.54
CA HIS A 688 15.98 -0.44 16.43
C HIS A 688 17.38 -0.86 15.99
N ALA A 689 17.91 -1.96 16.53
CA ALA A 689 19.13 -2.52 15.97
C ALA A 689 18.86 -3.02 14.55
N ARG A 690 19.72 -2.59 13.61
CA ARG A 690 19.66 -3.00 12.20
C ARG A 690 20.68 -4.11 11.96
N VAL A 691 20.19 -5.26 11.51
CA VAL A 691 20.99 -6.47 11.29
C VAL A 691 21.04 -6.79 9.80
N ALA A 692 22.25 -6.96 9.29
CA ALA A 692 22.47 -7.47 7.96
C ALA A 692 23.14 -8.85 8.01
N VAL A 693 22.58 -9.81 7.26
CA VAL A 693 23.12 -11.16 7.14
C VAL A 693 23.50 -11.41 5.70
N THR A 694 24.77 -11.75 5.46
CA THR A 694 25.29 -12.10 4.13
C THR A 694 25.63 -13.58 4.07
N ALA A 695 24.96 -14.31 3.18
CA ALA A 695 25.15 -15.75 2.98
C ALA A 695 24.80 -16.12 1.54
N GLY A 696 25.51 -17.10 0.96
CA GLY A 696 25.19 -17.61 -0.39
C GLY A 696 25.27 -16.58 -1.53
N GLY A 697 25.89 -15.42 -1.31
CA GLY A 697 25.93 -14.31 -2.27
C GLY A 697 24.73 -13.36 -2.19
N GLN A 698 23.84 -13.55 -1.22
CA GLN A 698 22.71 -12.68 -0.90
C GLN A 698 22.98 -11.91 0.39
N ARG A 699 22.40 -10.73 0.52
CA ARG A 699 22.49 -9.89 1.71
C ARG A 699 21.10 -9.44 2.10
N GLN A 700 20.61 -9.92 3.23
CA GLN A 700 19.33 -9.54 3.80
C GLN A 700 19.55 -8.48 4.87
N VAL A 701 18.59 -7.57 5.01
CA VAL A 701 18.55 -6.57 6.08
C VAL A 701 17.22 -6.66 6.80
N LYS A 702 17.28 -6.70 8.14
CA LYS A 702 16.10 -6.56 9.00
C LYS A 702 16.38 -5.64 10.18
N GLU A 703 15.36 -5.00 10.68
CA GLU A 703 15.41 -4.16 11.89
C GLU A 703 14.63 -4.83 13.01
N ARG A 704 15.16 -4.76 14.23
CA ARG A 704 14.44 -5.25 15.40
C ARG A 704 13.42 -4.22 15.83
N GLN A 705 12.16 -4.48 15.51
CA GLN A 705 11.06 -3.58 15.82
C GLN A 705 9.84 -4.35 16.32
N SER A 706 8.86 -3.61 16.84
CA SER A 706 7.57 -4.17 17.25
C SER A 706 6.46 -3.62 16.35
N GLY A 707 5.23 -4.11 16.50
CA GLY A 707 4.14 -3.74 15.60
C GLY A 707 4.28 -4.38 14.21
N GLY A 708 3.63 -3.78 13.21
CA GLY A 708 3.44 -4.40 11.91
C GLY A 708 2.16 -5.24 11.82
N SER A 709 1.82 -5.65 10.60
CA SER A 709 0.56 -6.30 10.26
C SER A 709 -0.69 -5.51 10.72
N TYR A 710 -1.75 -6.22 11.08
CA TYR A 710 -3.00 -5.70 11.62
C TYR A 710 -3.26 -6.32 13.00
N LEU A 711 -3.31 -5.50 14.07
CA LEU A 711 -3.63 -5.91 15.45
C LEU A 711 -2.71 -6.99 16.05
N ALA A 712 -1.52 -7.21 15.50
CA ALA A 712 -0.66 -8.33 15.83
C ALA A 712 0.74 -7.94 16.29
N SER A 713 1.40 -8.89 16.95
CA SER A 713 2.84 -8.86 17.25
C SER A 713 3.45 -10.22 16.89
N SER A 714 4.41 -10.22 15.96
CA SER A 714 5.14 -11.42 15.53
C SER A 714 6.30 -11.74 16.48
N ASP A 715 7.01 -12.83 16.19
CA ASP A 715 8.27 -13.21 16.84
C ASP A 715 9.28 -12.04 16.85
N PRO A 716 9.78 -11.61 18.02
CA PRO A 716 10.72 -10.50 18.12
C PRO A 716 12.15 -10.87 17.68
N ARG A 717 12.41 -12.15 17.39
CA ARG A 717 13.71 -12.64 16.90
C ARG A 717 13.78 -12.47 15.38
N LEU A 718 14.95 -12.07 14.89
CA LEU A 718 15.15 -11.83 13.47
C LEU A 718 15.52 -13.13 12.76
N HIS A 719 14.61 -13.65 11.95
CA HIS A 719 14.82 -14.86 11.16
C HIS A 719 15.44 -14.55 9.80
N PHE A 720 16.43 -15.31 9.35
CA PHE A 720 17.08 -15.17 8.04
C PHE A 720 17.21 -16.54 7.35
N GLY A 721 16.63 -16.69 6.16
CA GLY A 721 16.88 -17.84 5.30
C GLY A 721 18.25 -17.74 4.65
N LEU A 722 19.01 -18.83 4.63
CA LEU A 722 20.38 -18.88 4.11
C LEU A 722 20.49 -19.75 2.84
N GLY A 723 19.38 -20.31 2.37
CA GLY A 723 19.33 -21.26 1.27
C GLY A 723 20.25 -22.46 1.52
N GLU A 724 21.20 -22.69 0.61
CA GLU A 724 22.19 -23.77 0.72
C GLU A 724 23.46 -23.37 1.51
N ALA A 725 23.56 -22.13 2.00
CA ALA A 725 24.75 -21.66 2.70
C ALA A 725 24.81 -22.22 4.13
N THR A 726 25.96 -22.76 4.51
CA THR A 726 26.18 -23.35 5.85
C THR A 726 26.79 -22.39 6.86
N GLU A 727 27.18 -21.20 6.41
CA GLU A 727 27.74 -20.13 7.22
C GLU A 727 27.32 -18.77 6.66
N ALA A 728 27.31 -17.77 7.54
CA ALA A 728 26.95 -16.39 7.22
C ALA A 728 27.92 -15.39 7.88
N THR A 729 27.93 -14.18 7.35
CA THR A 729 28.48 -12.99 8.02
C THR A 729 27.32 -12.18 8.57
N VAL A 730 27.37 -11.86 9.86
CA VAL A 730 26.37 -11.03 10.55
C VAL A 730 26.98 -9.67 10.86
N GLU A 731 26.32 -8.60 10.42
CA GLU A 731 26.66 -7.22 10.73
C GLU A 731 25.50 -6.60 11.54
N ILE A 732 25.80 -6.02 12.70
CA ILE A 732 24.81 -5.37 13.56
C ILE A 732 25.21 -3.91 13.72
N ARG A 733 24.29 -3.02 13.39
CA ARG A 733 24.31 -1.62 13.84
C ARG A 733 23.42 -1.52 15.06
N TRP A 734 24.03 -1.26 16.20
CA TRP A 734 23.33 -1.05 17.46
C TRP A 734 22.69 0.35 17.49
N PRO A 735 21.69 0.57 18.37
CA PRO A 735 21.02 1.87 18.49
C PRO A 735 21.98 3.03 18.82
N ASP A 736 23.07 2.75 19.55
CA ASP A 736 24.12 3.73 19.85
C ASP A 736 25.07 4.03 18.65
N GLY A 737 24.79 3.45 17.48
CA GLY A 737 25.58 3.58 16.26
C GLY A 737 26.81 2.66 16.17
N THR A 738 27.10 1.86 17.20
CA THR A 738 28.22 0.92 17.20
C THR A 738 27.99 -0.16 16.14
N LEU A 739 29.05 -0.49 15.40
CA LEU A 739 29.03 -1.59 14.43
C LEU A 739 29.75 -2.82 15.00
N GLN A 740 29.09 -3.97 14.93
CA GLN A 740 29.63 -5.27 15.28
C GLN A 740 29.53 -6.22 14.08
N THR A 741 30.63 -6.90 13.75
CA THR A 741 30.67 -7.88 12.67
C THR A 741 31.14 -9.23 13.20
N MET A 742 30.45 -10.30 12.80
CA MET A 742 30.77 -11.69 13.11
C MET A 742 30.84 -12.48 11.80
N GLU A 743 32.02 -13.01 11.49
CA GLU A 743 32.25 -13.84 10.30
C GLU A 743 32.18 -15.33 10.64
N GLY A 744 31.78 -16.16 9.66
CA GLY A 744 31.77 -17.62 9.83
C GLY A 744 30.76 -18.12 10.87
N VAL A 745 29.65 -17.40 11.03
CA VAL A 745 28.53 -17.81 11.90
C VAL A 745 27.87 -19.02 11.26
N ALA A 746 27.84 -20.16 11.96
CA ALA A 746 27.23 -21.37 11.43
C ALA A 746 25.72 -21.20 11.21
N ALA A 747 25.17 -21.86 10.19
CA ALA A 747 23.74 -21.95 9.96
C ALA A 747 23.04 -22.91 10.95
N ASN A 748 21.70 -22.90 10.93
CA ASN A 748 20.76 -23.75 11.66
C ASN A 748 20.86 -23.60 13.19
N GLN A 749 20.85 -22.36 13.66
CA GLN A 749 20.89 -22.05 15.08
C GLN A 749 20.13 -20.77 15.40
N ILE A 750 19.69 -20.70 16.65
CA ILE A 750 19.29 -19.45 17.29
C ILE A 750 20.53 -18.85 17.93
N LEU A 751 20.97 -17.68 17.44
CA LEU A 751 22.14 -16.97 17.93
C LEU A 751 21.71 -15.84 18.86
N HIS A 752 22.08 -15.95 20.13
CA HIS A 752 21.79 -14.94 21.15
C HIS A 752 22.95 -13.94 21.20
N ILE A 753 22.65 -12.65 20.98
CA ILE A 753 23.65 -11.58 20.93
C ILE A 753 23.23 -10.47 21.89
N ILE A 754 24.09 -10.20 22.87
CA ILE A 754 23.92 -9.08 23.80
C ILE A 754 25.03 -8.08 23.50
N GLN A 755 24.65 -6.80 23.39
CA GLN A 755 25.62 -5.73 23.20
C GLN A 755 26.59 -5.72 24.39
N SER A 756 27.87 -5.94 24.12
CA SER A 756 28.90 -5.82 25.14
C SER A 756 29.16 -4.34 25.38
N LYS A 757 28.91 -3.82 26.59
CA LYS A 757 29.37 -2.46 26.93
C LYS A 757 30.91 -2.42 26.79
N PRO A 758 31.47 -1.42 26.09
CA PRO A 758 32.90 -1.35 25.80
C PRO A 758 33.82 -1.40 27.02
#